data_AF-A0A964EY26-F1
#
_entry.id   AF-A0A964EY26-F1
#
_cell.length_a   1.000
_cell.length_b   1.000
_cell.length_c   1.000
_cell.angle_alpha   90.00
_cell.angle_beta   90.00
_cell.angle_gamma   90.00
#
_symmetry.space_group_name_H-M   'P 1'
#
loop_
_entity.id
_entity.type
_entity.pdbx_description
1 polymer ?
#
loop_
_entity_poly.entity_id
_entity_poly.type
_entity_poly.pdbx_seq_one_letter_code
_entity_poly.pdbx_strand_id
1 'polypeptide(L)'
;MMFLPSVPLEDWMRDWYFEARFDLGSSGAPPITLGALRERLGLPQDLLDGCALDDSDTRGALGLRQALARRHGDGDPERVLVGSGSNEVLFFLMSALLGPGDDVLVLDPIYHMLCNVAAARGARLRPFRLEAAGGFRVDVEALCAAIRPETRAVVVNFPHMPTGVRIDAAEQARLVAACRAVGALLIWDGALMDTLYVGDPIASPALAYDRALLIGTLSKSYGLPGLRVGWALGDPALLRRVDVWKDHTSLYVSPLLERVAQAVIERADALLGWRLAQARQNRATLARWLAGRTDVVAALPDGGFTAFPRLLQVPDVDAFCRRLVAEQGVMLVPGSCFGHPQHVRLGFGAPAEVLEEGLARLGRALDAQAGPARVAAPAAPEDGVPRLRLSAEERGRVCALLDGIDLSADDPAFLERAPALAGQLPMRLQEAVHRFRLREEGLGALVISGLPVDDDALGPTPPHWNLPPATEAVRRQERLLILISALLGEPFAWTTQQAGRLIHNVLPIAAHAHEQVGFSSETALNWHTEDAFHELRPDHLALLCLRNPDGVATLLGSAQQLDLPPEVVEALFRPAFIIRPDNSHLAGHRVDSQVETAEVQAARDRMDRLDDAPPPVALLSGDPRDPYLRVDYDFTEALNPEAAAALAVLQDAVAGALFDLVLQPGELALMDNHRVVHGRRSFTARYDGTDRWLKRVNITRDLRRSRAHRADARSRSLL
;
A
#
# COMPACT_ATOMS: atom_id res chain seq x y z
N MET A 1 16.36 -41.21 11.68
CA MET A 1 17.36 -40.27 12.22
C MET A 1 16.74 -38.89 12.16
N MET A 2 16.65 -38.17 13.29
CA MET A 2 16.07 -36.83 13.35
C MET A 2 17.07 -35.86 12.68
N PHE A 3 16.66 -35.20 11.61
CA PHE A 3 17.48 -34.20 10.92
C PHE A 3 16.85 -32.83 11.13
N LEU A 4 17.56 -31.94 11.80
CA LEU A 4 17.17 -30.54 11.94
C LEU A 4 17.88 -29.73 10.84
N PRO A 5 17.13 -29.00 10.00
CA PRO A 5 17.74 -28.19 8.95
C PRO A 5 18.46 -26.98 9.57
N SER A 6 19.43 -26.42 8.83
CA SER A 6 19.96 -25.09 9.16
C SER A 6 18.82 -24.07 9.13
N VAL A 7 18.95 -23.05 9.95
CA VAL A 7 17.93 -22.00 10.08
C VAL A 7 18.54 -20.70 9.58
N PRO A 8 18.15 -20.22 8.38
CA PRO A 8 18.76 -19.03 7.79
C PRO A 8 18.67 -17.79 8.68
N LEU A 9 17.57 -17.63 9.44
CA LEU A 9 17.44 -16.56 10.42
C LEU A 9 18.56 -16.62 11.48
N GLU A 10 18.82 -17.79 12.06
CA GLU A 10 19.81 -17.92 13.15
C GLU A 10 21.25 -17.86 12.61
N ASP A 11 21.47 -18.34 11.37
CA ASP A 11 22.74 -18.14 10.66
C ASP A 11 23.01 -16.65 10.46
N TRP A 12 22.03 -15.91 9.94
CA TRP A 12 22.12 -14.46 9.77
C TRP A 12 22.39 -13.71 11.07
N MET A 13 21.70 -14.08 12.15
CA MET A 13 21.89 -13.46 13.45
C MET A 13 23.28 -13.77 14.02
N ARG A 14 23.84 -14.97 13.82
CA ARG A 14 25.22 -15.28 14.23
C ARG A 14 26.25 -14.40 13.53
N ASP A 15 26.05 -14.15 12.25
CA ASP A 15 27.01 -13.40 11.43
C ASP A 15 27.00 -11.89 11.76
N TRP A 16 25.82 -11.32 12.05
CA TRP A 16 25.66 -9.86 12.05
C TRP A 16 25.17 -9.24 13.36
N TYR A 17 24.53 -9.99 14.25
CA TYR A 17 23.82 -9.40 15.40
C TYR A 17 24.72 -8.61 16.35
N PHE A 18 25.93 -9.10 16.60
CA PHE A 18 26.90 -8.46 17.50
C PHE A 18 27.85 -7.48 16.80
N GLU A 19 27.85 -7.46 15.46
CA GLU A 19 28.68 -6.56 14.64
C GLU A 19 27.91 -5.29 14.23
N ALA A 20 26.58 -5.36 14.18
CA ALA A 20 25.74 -4.27 13.74
C ALA A 20 25.77 -3.08 14.70
N ARG A 21 26.05 -1.88 14.18
CA ARG A 21 25.98 -0.62 14.95
C ARG A 21 24.53 -0.17 15.19
N PHE A 22 23.64 -0.42 14.22
CA PHE A 22 22.22 -0.08 14.26
C PHE A 22 21.40 -1.34 13.97
N ASP A 23 20.95 -2.01 15.03
CA ASP A 23 20.10 -3.19 14.93
C ASP A 23 18.64 -2.79 14.68
N LEU A 24 18.22 -2.91 13.41
CA LEU A 24 16.82 -2.86 12.99
C LEU A 24 16.32 -4.23 12.54
N GLY A 25 17.00 -5.32 12.92
CA GLY A 25 16.63 -6.68 12.58
C GLY A 25 15.88 -7.40 13.71
N SER A 26 16.04 -6.95 14.95
CA SER A 26 15.39 -7.53 16.12
C SER A 26 13.86 -7.46 16.08
N SER A 27 13.22 -8.48 16.66
CA SER A 27 11.75 -8.58 16.73
C SER A 27 11.14 -8.33 18.10
N GLY A 28 11.94 -7.86 19.06
CA GLY A 28 11.50 -7.58 20.42
C GLY A 28 11.86 -6.17 20.86
N ALA A 29 11.36 -5.80 22.03
CA ALA A 29 11.76 -4.58 22.69
C ALA A 29 13.24 -4.68 23.17
N PRO A 30 13.97 -3.56 23.27
CA PRO A 30 15.39 -3.56 23.58
C PRO A 30 15.65 -4.12 24.98
N PRO A 31 16.82 -4.76 25.19
CA PRO A 31 17.18 -5.28 26.50
C PRO A 31 17.28 -4.15 27.52
N ILE A 32 16.83 -4.43 28.75
CA ILE A 32 16.99 -3.54 29.89
C ILE A 32 17.97 -4.17 30.89
N THR A 33 18.82 -3.35 31.51
CA THR A 33 19.74 -3.83 32.56
C THR A 33 18.95 -4.20 33.81
N LEU A 34 19.49 -5.11 34.62
CA LEU A 34 18.87 -5.46 35.91
C LEU A 34 18.72 -4.23 36.82
N GLY A 35 19.71 -3.34 36.83
CA GLY A 35 19.65 -2.08 37.59
C GLY A 35 18.46 -1.21 37.21
N ALA A 36 18.31 -0.91 35.92
CA ALA A 36 17.22 -0.09 35.41
C ALA A 36 15.85 -0.79 35.54
N LEU A 37 15.81 -2.12 35.41
CA LEU A 37 14.61 -2.90 35.65
C LEU A 37 14.14 -2.76 37.11
N ARG A 38 15.05 -2.89 38.08
CA ARG A 38 14.71 -2.73 39.50
C ARG A 38 14.21 -1.33 39.81
N GLU A 39 14.91 -0.31 39.34
CA GLU A 39 14.51 1.09 39.54
C GLU A 39 13.10 1.33 39.00
N ARG A 40 12.85 0.91 37.75
CA ARG A 40 11.56 1.13 37.08
C ARG A 40 10.40 0.40 37.74
N LEU A 41 10.65 -0.80 38.28
CA LEU A 41 9.64 -1.63 38.91
C LEU A 41 9.59 -1.49 40.44
N GLY A 42 10.43 -0.62 41.02
CA GLY A 42 10.56 -0.49 42.48
C GLY A 42 10.95 -1.80 43.15
N LEU A 43 11.81 -2.60 42.53
CA LEU A 43 12.26 -3.87 43.10
C LEU A 43 13.38 -3.63 44.13
N PRO A 44 13.40 -4.41 45.22
CA PRO A 44 14.42 -4.30 46.24
C PRO A 44 15.83 -4.62 45.69
N GLN A 45 16.87 -3.98 46.25
CA GLN A 45 18.26 -4.21 45.84
C GLN A 45 18.71 -5.64 46.16
N ASP A 46 18.23 -6.16 47.29
CA ASP A 46 18.46 -7.49 47.86
C ASP A 46 17.45 -8.54 47.36
N LEU A 47 16.76 -8.30 46.23
CA LEU A 47 15.76 -9.21 45.64
C LEU A 47 16.23 -10.67 45.56
N LEU A 48 17.53 -10.87 45.31
CA LEU A 48 18.15 -12.17 45.09
C LEU A 48 18.93 -12.69 46.31
N ASP A 49 19.22 -11.86 47.31
CA ASP A 49 20.12 -12.21 48.41
C ASP A 49 19.57 -13.36 49.26
N GLY A 50 18.25 -13.43 49.40
CA GLY A 50 17.53 -14.50 50.09
C GLY A 50 17.21 -15.72 49.24
N CYS A 51 17.61 -15.76 47.96
CA CYS A 51 17.32 -16.90 47.09
C CYS A 51 18.34 -18.02 47.32
N ALA A 52 17.86 -19.18 47.78
CA ALA A 52 18.66 -20.39 47.80
C ALA A 52 19.02 -20.82 46.36
N LEU A 53 20.28 -21.20 46.14
CA LEU A 53 20.76 -21.78 44.88
C LEU A 53 20.49 -23.30 44.88
N ASP A 54 19.24 -23.67 45.11
CA ASP A 54 18.77 -25.05 45.20
C ASP A 54 18.00 -25.46 43.93
N ASP A 55 17.52 -26.70 43.88
CA ASP A 55 16.67 -27.20 42.83
C ASP A 55 15.32 -26.42 42.78
N SER A 56 14.78 -26.22 41.56
CA SER A 56 13.41 -25.74 41.37
C SER A 56 12.48 -26.88 40.91
N ASP A 57 11.17 -26.62 40.91
CA ASP A 57 10.17 -27.53 40.37
C ASP A 57 10.39 -27.70 38.85
N THR A 58 10.30 -28.93 38.34
CA THR A 58 10.45 -29.25 36.90
C THR A 58 9.58 -28.36 36.02
N ARG A 59 8.37 -27.98 36.47
CA ARG A 59 7.44 -27.12 35.72
C ARG A 59 7.59 -25.63 36.05
N GLY A 60 8.46 -25.30 37.00
CA GLY A 60 8.80 -23.96 37.45
C GLY A 60 8.24 -23.59 38.82
N ALA A 61 8.89 -22.66 39.49
CA ALA A 61 8.54 -22.22 40.83
C ALA A 61 7.06 -21.82 40.94
N LEU A 62 6.41 -22.28 42.01
CA LEU A 62 4.96 -22.07 42.23
C LEU A 62 4.56 -20.60 42.13
N GLY A 63 5.35 -19.69 42.73
CA GLY A 63 5.06 -18.25 42.69
C GLY A 63 5.05 -17.67 41.28
N LEU A 64 5.99 -18.09 40.42
CA LEU A 64 6.03 -17.69 39.02
C LEU A 64 4.85 -18.27 38.23
N ARG A 65 4.56 -19.58 38.41
CA ARG A 65 3.40 -20.21 37.76
C ARG A 65 2.09 -19.53 38.11
N GLN A 66 1.89 -19.19 39.39
CA GLN A 66 0.72 -18.43 39.85
C GLN A 66 0.63 -17.03 39.23
N ALA A 67 1.76 -16.32 39.13
CA ALA A 67 1.78 -14.99 38.52
C ALA A 67 1.41 -15.05 37.03
N LEU A 68 1.97 -16.01 36.29
CA LEU A 68 1.66 -16.25 34.88
C LEU A 68 0.21 -16.69 34.66
N ALA A 69 -0.30 -17.61 35.50
CA ALA A 69 -1.68 -18.09 35.43
C ALA A 69 -2.69 -16.97 35.66
N ARG A 70 -2.42 -16.04 36.59
CA ARG A 70 -3.28 -14.86 36.82
C ARG A 70 -3.25 -13.88 35.64
N ARG A 71 -2.08 -13.68 35.02
CA ARG A 71 -1.94 -12.71 33.93
C ARG A 71 -2.53 -13.20 32.60
N HIS A 72 -2.33 -14.47 32.27
CA HIS A 72 -2.63 -15.03 30.95
C HIS A 72 -3.70 -16.13 30.97
N GLY A 73 -4.23 -16.47 32.14
CA GLY A 73 -5.15 -17.59 32.33
C GLY A 73 -6.25 -17.28 33.33
N ASP A 74 -6.70 -18.33 34.02
CA ASP A 74 -7.75 -18.34 35.03
C ASP A 74 -7.20 -18.33 36.48
N GLY A 75 -5.88 -18.19 36.63
CA GLY A 75 -5.21 -18.24 37.94
C GLY A 75 -4.75 -19.62 38.39
N ASP A 76 -5.03 -20.70 37.64
CA ASP A 76 -4.58 -22.06 37.99
C ASP A 76 -3.10 -22.29 37.61
N PRO A 77 -2.18 -22.45 38.60
CA PRO A 77 -0.77 -22.67 38.32
C PRO A 77 -0.47 -24.05 37.72
N GLU A 78 -1.39 -25.01 37.78
CA GLU A 78 -1.20 -26.35 37.17
C GLU A 78 -1.32 -26.31 35.65
N ARG A 79 -1.93 -25.25 35.12
CA ARG A 79 -2.04 -24.97 33.69
C ARG A 79 -0.80 -24.28 33.12
N VAL A 80 0.27 -24.11 33.89
CA VAL A 80 1.48 -23.40 33.48
C VAL A 80 2.71 -24.30 33.55
N LEU A 81 3.50 -24.28 32.47
CA LEU A 81 4.83 -24.90 32.38
C LEU A 81 5.84 -23.82 32.04
N VAL A 82 6.90 -23.67 32.84
CA VAL A 82 7.99 -22.72 32.62
C VAL A 82 9.20 -23.42 31.98
N GLY A 83 9.90 -22.71 31.10
CA GLY A 83 11.14 -23.18 30.48
C GLY A 83 12.12 -22.06 30.15
N SER A 84 13.30 -22.47 29.69
CA SER A 84 14.43 -21.61 29.29
C SER A 84 14.12 -20.84 27.99
N GLY A 85 13.27 -19.82 28.13
CA GLY A 85 12.62 -19.14 27.01
C GLY A 85 11.54 -20.01 26.36
N SER A 86 10.78 -19.42 25.42
CA SER A 86 9.75 -20.18 24.68
C SER A 86 10.34 -21.28 23.79
N ASN A 87 11.59 -21.16 23.34
CA ASN A 87 12.22 -22.15 22.47
C ASN A 87 12.34 -23.52 23.12
N GLU A 88 12.72 -23.59 24.41
CA GLU A 88 12.77 -24.87 25.13
C GLU A 88 11.36 -25.48 25.23
N VAL A 89 10.39 -24.65 25.64
CA VAL A 89 8.98 -25.06 25.78
C VAL A 89 8.44 -25.59 24.46
N LEU A 90 8.66 -24.87 23.36
CA LEU A 90 8.26 -25.29 22.02
C LEU A 90 8.97 -26.57 21.59
N PHE A 91 10.28 -26.68 21.83
CA PHE A 91 11.04 -27.88 21.47
C PHE A 91 10.44 -29.13 22.13
N PHE A 92 10.13 -29.07 23.43
CA PHE A 92 9.53 -30.20 24.12
C PHE A 92 8.08 -30.44 23.74
N LEU A 93 7.25 -29.40 23.58
CA LEU A 93 5.86 -29.59 23.17
C LEU A 93 5.76 -30.21 21.77
N MET A 94 6.51 -29.69 20.81
CA MET A 94 6.57 -30.26 19.46
C MET A 94 7.12 -31.69 19.49
N SER A 95 8.06 -31.98 20.39
CA SER A 95 8.62 -33.32 20.55
C SER A 95 7.69 -34.31 21.25
N ALA A 96 6.97 -33.86 22.25
CA ALA A 96 6.12 -34.71 23.06
C ALA A 96 4.79 -34.97 22.36
N LEU A 97 4.25 -33.99 21.62
CA LEU A 97 2.85 -33.99 21.16
C LEU A 97 2.69 -34.38 19.69
N LEU A 98 3.73 -34.25 18.87
CA LEU A 98 3.68 -34.49 17.43
C LEU A 98 4.71 -35.54 16.99
N GLY A 99 4.35 -36.31 15.95
CA GLY A 99 5.18 -37.40 15.45
C GLY A 99 4.92 -37.79 14.00
N PRO A 100 5.46 -38.94 13.57
CA PRO A 100 5.39 -39.41 12.19
C PRO A 100 3.96 -39.48 11.66
N GLY A 101 3.71 -38.82 10.53
CA GLY A 101 2.43 -38.86 9.81
C GLY A 101 1.36 -37.89 10.34
N ASP A 102 1.61 -37.18 11.43
CA ASP A 102 0.71 -36.12 11.90
C ASP A 102 0.66 -34.97 10.87
N ASP A 103 -0.54 -34.58 10.46
CA ASP A 103 -0.75 -33.46 9.54
C ASP A 103 -0.86 -32.14 10.33
N VAL A 104 0.07 -31.21 10.07
CA VAL A 104 0.20 -29.96 10.84
C VAL A 104 0.02 -28.77 9.92
N LEU A 105 -1.08 -28.04 10.10
CA LEU A 105 -1.35 -26.77 9.43
C LEU A 105 -0.56 -25.66 10.12
N VAL A 106 0.26 -24.93 9.37
CA VAL A 106 1.11 -23.87 9.94
C VAL A 106 0.96 -22.60 9.12
N LEU A 107 0.93 -21.41 9.75
CA LEU A 107 1.04 -20.17 8.99
C LEU A 107 2.39 -20.11 8.25
N ASP A 108 2.41 -19.39 7.14
CA ASP A 108 3.62 -19.12 6.36
C ASP A 108 3.60 -17.65 5.91
N PRO A 109 4.58 -16.81 6.30
CA PRO A 109 5.81 -17.16 7.03
C PRO A 109 5.56 -17.43 8.52
N ILE A 110 6.43 -18.21 9.17
CA ILE A 110 6.35 -18.47 10.62
C ILE A 110 7.74 -18.64 11.25
N TYR A 111 7.85 -18.43 12.57
CA TYR A 111 9.09 -18.68 13.30
C TYR A 111 9.44 -20.17 13.27
N HIS A 112 10.63 -20.51 12.78
CA HIS A 112 11.06 -21.88 12.50
C HIS A 112 10.86 -22.89 13.65
N MET A 113 11.02 -22.49 14.93
CA MET A 113 10.81 -23.40 16.07
C MET A 113 9.36 -23.88 16.20
N LEU A 114 8.40 -23.15 15.63
CA LEU A 114 7.00 -23.50 15.65
C LEU A 114 6.65 -24.68 14.72
N CYS A 115 7.55 -25.09 13.83
CA CYS A 115 7.26 -26.16 12.88
C CYS A 115 8.43 -27.14 12.64
N ASN A 116 9.68 -26.68 12.67
CA ASN A 116 10.84 -27.49 12.28
C ASN A 116 11.06 -28.71 13.20
N VAL A 117 10.79 -28.58 14.50
CA VAL A 117 10.95 -29.70 15.45
C VAL A 117 9.93 -30.81 15.15
N ALA A 118 8.69 -30.45 14.86
CA ALA A 118 7.65 -31.40 14.46
C ALA A 118 8.00 -32.07 13.13
N ALA A 119 8.46 -31.30 12.14
CA ALA A 119 8.90 -31.83 10.84
C ALA A 119 10.07 -32.81 10.97
N ALA A 120 11.08 -32.48 11.78
CA ALA A 120 12.24 -33.33 12.04
C ALA A 120 11.85 -34.67 12.73
N ARG A 121 10.69 -34.71 13.38
CA ARG A 121 10.08 -35.91 13.97
C ARG A 121 9.14 -36.67 13.03
N GLY A 122 9.01 -36.23 11.78
CA GLY A 122 8.22 -36.89 10.76
C GLY A 122 6.78 -36.39 10.61
N ALA A 123 6.40 -35.28 11.25
CA ALA A 123 5.13 -34.64 10.99
C ALA A 123 5.13 -34.04 9.56
N ARG A 124 3.98 -34.08 8.89
CA ARG A 124 3.77 -33.46 7.58
C ARG A 124 3.29 -32.02 7.76
N LEU A 125 4.17 -31.07 7.47
CA LEU A 125 3.81 -29.65 7.47
C LEU A 125 2.98 -29.30 6.24
N ARG A 126 1.92 -28.54 6.45
CA ARG A 126 1.04 -28.03 5.40
C ARG A 126 0.92 -26.52 5.59
N PRO A 127 1.68 -25.72 4.82
CA PRO A 127 1.70 -24.27 5.00
C PRO A 127 0.38 -23.63 4.55
N PHE A 128 -0.11 -22.68 5.33
CA PHE A 128 -1.15 -21.73 4.97
C PHE A 128 -0.47 -20.38 4.70
N ARG A 129 -0.25 -20.10 3.42
CA ARG A 129 0.54 -18.95 2.98
C ARG A 129 -0.27 -17.66 3.09
N LEU A 130 0.28 -16.69 3.80
CA LEU A 130 -0.26 -15.33 3.88
C LEU A 130 0.19 -14.53 2.66
N GLU A 131 -0.79 -13.90 2.00
CA GLU A 131 -0.55 -13.17 0.77
C GLU A 131 -0.08 -11.74 1.04
N ALA A 132 1.02 -11.35 0.38
CA ALA A 132 1.60 -10.01 0.53
C ALA A 132 0.68 -8.91 -0.05
N ALA A 133 -0.07 -9.22 -1.11
CA ALA A 133 -0.97 -8.29 -1.80
C ALA A 133 -2.07 -7.71 -0.88
N GLY A 134 -2.45 -8.44 0.18
CA GLY A 134 -3.40 -7.99 1.20
C GLY A 134 -2.74 -7.44 2.48
N GLY A 135 -1.46 -7.06 2.43
CA GLY A 135 -0.69 -6.64 3.61
C GLY A 135 -0.49 -7.75 4.64
N PHE A 136 -0.48 -9.02 4.19
CA PHE A 136 -0.45 -10.22 5.03
C PHE A 136 -1.64 -10.38 5.97
N ARG A 137 -2.77 -9.69 5.73
CA ARG A 137 -4.01 -9.96 6.46
C ARG A 137 -4.41 -11.43 6.32
N VAL A 138 -4.87 -12.02 7.42
CA VAL A 138 -5.24 -13.43 7.47
C VAL A 138 -6.69 -13.57 7.02
N ASP A 139 -6.94 -14.33 5.97
CA ASP A 139 -8.28 -14.82 5.66
C ASP A 139 -8.59 -15.98 6.63
N VAL A 140 -9.28 -15.65 7.73
CA VAL A 140 -9.58 -16.60 8.80
C VAL A 140 -10.59 -17.65 8.34
N GLU A 141 -11.49 -17.31 7.41
CA GLU A 141 -12.43 -18.29 6.85
C GLU A 141 -11.69 -19.32 6.00
N ALA A 142 -10.77 -18.87 5.14
CA ALA A 142 -9.92 -19.76 4.37
C ALA A 142 -9.00 -20.60 5.28
N LEU A 143 -8.47 -20.03 6.36
CA LEU A 143 -7.68 -20.77 7.35
C LEU A 143 -8.53 -21.85 8.03
N CYS A 144 -9.76 -21.53 8.44
CA CYS A 144 -10.68 -22.49 9.03
C CYS A 144 -11.05 -23.60 8.03
N ALA A 145 -11.30 -23.25 6.76
CA ALA A 145 -11.59 -24.22 5.70
C ALA A 145 -10.39 -25.13 5.37
N ALA A 146 -9.17 -24.67 5.64
CA ALA A 146 -7.96 -25.48 5.50
C ALA A 146 -7.78 -26.51 6.64
N ILE A 147 -8.57 -26.43 7.72
CA ILE A 147 -8.59 -27.43 8.80
C ILE A 147 -9.50 -28.58 8.37
N ARG A 148 -8.91 -29.78 8.24
CA ARG A 148 -9.55 -30.99 7.74
C ARG A 148 -9.68 -32.03 8.86
N PRO A 149 -10.52 -33.08 8.71
CA PRO A 149 -10.65 -34.15 9.71
C PRO A 149 -9.32 -34.82 10.09
N GLU A 150 -8.36 -34.89 9.17
CA GLU A 150 -7.03 -35.43 9.40
C GLU A 150 -6.03 -34.45 10.04
N THR A 151 -6.37 -33.16 10.14
CA THR A 151 -5.50 -32.15 10.79
C THR A 151 -5.25 -32.54 12.24
N ARG A 152 -3.98 -32.72 12.61
CA ARG A 152 -3.56 -33.07 13.98
C ARG A 152 -3.19 -31.86 14.81
N ALA A 153 -2.58 -30.86 14.19
CA ALA A 153 -2.31 -29.60 14.85
C ALA A 153 -2.44 -28.41 13.90
N VAL A 154 -2.75 -27.25 14.49
CA VAL A 154 -2.76 -25.95 13.85
C VAL A 154 -1.80 -25.06 14.64
N VAL A 155 -0.82 -24.46 13.96
CA VAL A 155 0.19 -23.61 14.60
C VAL A 155 0.11 -22.20 14.02
N VAL A 156 -0.15 -21.24 14.91
CA VAL A 156 -0.33 -19.83 14.59
C VAL A 156 0.47 -18.96 15.55
N ASN A 157 0.82 -17.76 15.12
CA ASN A 157 1.44 -16.74 15.95
C ASN A 157 0.68 -15.41 15.75
N PHE A 158 0.08 -14.89 16.82
CA PHE A 158 -0.65 -13.62 16.78
C PHE A 158 -0.41 -12.80 18.06
N PRO A 159 0.02 -11.53 17.94
CA PRO A 159 0.39 -10.80 16.72
C PRO A 159 1.49 -11.49 15.91
N HIS A 160 1.33 -11.46 14.59
CA HIS A 160 2.14 -12.22 13.67
C HIS A 160 3.55 -11.63 13.56
N MET A 161 4.55 -12.51 13.53
CA MET A 161 5.94 -12.13 13.24
C MET A 161 6.32 -12.78 11.90
N PRO A 162 6.82 -12.03 10.91
CA PRO A 162 7.36 -10.66 10.97
C PRO A 162 6.39 -9.51 10.67
N THR A 163 5.14 -9.78 10.30
CA THR A 163 4.27 -8.79 9.64
C THR A 163 3.53 -7.86 10.59
N GLY A 164 3.33 -8.28 11.84
CA GLY A 164 2.62 -7.54 12.89
C GLY A 164 1.10 -7.56 12.79
N VAL A 165 0.52 -8.34 11.87
CA VAL A 165 -0.94 -8.48 11.75
C VAL A 165 -1.53 -9.23 12.94
N ARG A 166 -2.79 -8.95 13.28
CA ARG A 166 -3.56 -9.68 14.29
C ARG A 166 -4.86 -10.22 13.72
N ILE A 167 -5.53 -11.06 14.49
CA ILE A 167 -6.94 -11.40 14.30
C ILE A 167 -7.75 -10.88 15.48
N ASP A 168 -9.03 -10.61 15.27
CA ASP A 168 -9.97 -10.18 16.31
C ASP A 168 -10.53 -11.35 17.14
N ALA A 169 -11.35 -11.02 18.14
CA ALA A 169 -11.92 -12.01 19.05
C ALA A 169 -12.92 -12.95 18.36
N ALA A 170 -13.68 -12.47 17.37
CA ALA A 170 -14.63 -13.29 16.64
C ALA A 170 -13.90 -14.26 15.71
N GLU A 171 -12.88 -13.76 15.01
CA GLU A 171 -11.96 -14.55 14.19
C GLU A 171 -11.23 -15.62 15.00
N GLN A 172 -10.68 -15.25 16.17
CA GLN A 172 -10.07 -16.20 17.09
C GLN A 172 -11.07 -17.28 17.52
N ALA A 173 -12.30 -16.90 17.86
CA ALA A 173 -13.34 -17.85 18.27
C ALA A 173 -13.68 -18.85 17.14
N ARG A 174 -13.74 -18.38 15.88
CA ARG A 174 -13.94 -19.25 14.70
C ARG A 174 -12.80 -20.24 14.52
N LEU A 175 -11.55 -19.77 14.60
CA LEU A 175 -10.37 -20.65 14.50
C LEU A 175 -10.36 -21.71 15.60
N VAL A 176 -10.66 -21.32 16.84
CA VAL A 176 -10.77 -22.26 17.98
C VAL A 176 -11.89 -23.27 17.74
N ALA A 177 -13.05 -22.83 17.24
CA ALA A 177 -14.17 -23.71 16.93
C ALA A 177 -13.82 -24.72 15.82
N ALA A 178 -13.13 -24.28 14.76
CA ALA A 178 -12.68 -25.15 13.68
C ALA A 178 -11.68 -26.21 14.17
N CYS A 179 -10.72 -25.81 15.03
CA CYS A 179 -9.79 -26.76 15.66
C CYS A 179 -10.54 -27.78 16.54
N ARG A 180 -11.51 -27.31 17.34
CA ARG A 180 -12.33 -28.17 18.22
C ARG A 180 -13.14 -29.18 17.42
N ALA A 181 -13.71 -28.79 16.28
CA ALA A 181 -14.56 -29.64 15.45
C ALA A 181 -13.85 -30.91 14.97
N VAL A 182 -12.53 -30.85 14.74
CA VAL A 182 -11.71 -32.00 14.32
C VAL A 182 -10.82 -32.54 15.43
N GLY A 183 -10.86 -31.93 16.62
CA GLY A 183 -10.00 -32.29 17.75
C GLY A 183 -8.52 -32.01 17.52
N ALA A 184 -8.16 -31.05 16.66
CA ALA A 184 -6.78 -30.65 16.41
C ALA A 184 -6.19 -29.94 17.63
N LEU A 185 -4.89 -30.12 17.88
CA LEU A 185 -4.12 -29.31 18.85
C LEU A 185 -3.91 -27.91 18.27
N LEU A 186 -4.29 -26.86 18.99
CA LEU A 186 -4.00 -25.48 18.62
C LEU A 186 -2.77 -25.00 19.39
N ILE A 187 -1.68 -24.70 18.69
CA ILE A 187 -0.48 -24.08 19.28
C ILE A 187 -0.48 -22.61 18.89
N TRP A 188 -0.68 -21.74 19.88
CA TRP A 188 -0.73 -20.31 19.71
C TRP A 188 0.52 -19.66 20.29
N ASP A 189 1.41 -19.16 19.44
CA ASP A 189 2.52 -18.33 19.89
C ASP A 189 2.05 -16.89 20.15
N GLY A 190 1.97 -16.54 21.44
CA GLY A 190 1.58 -15.24 21.94
C GLY A 190 2.77 -14.38 22.37
N ALA A 191 3.98 -14.60 21.84
CA ALA A 191 5.19 -13.86 22.22
C ALA A 191 5.05 -12.32 22.15
N LEU A 192 4.13 -11.81 21.33
CA LEU A 192 3.88 -10.37 21.12
C LEU A 192 2.49 -9.91 21.60
N MET A 193 1.74 -10.77 22.31
CA MET A 193 0.35 -10.53 22.70
C MET A 193 0.17 -9.34 23.65
N ASP A 194 1.22 -9.01 24.42
CA ASP A 194 1.26 -7.85 25.33
C ASP A 194 1.69 -6.54 24.63
N THR A 195 1.74 -6.51 23.30
CA THR A 195 2.12 -5.31 22.52
C THR A 195 1.17 -5.11 21.35
N LEU A 196 0.06 -4.42 21.61
CA LEU A 196 -0.98 -4.11 20.63
C LEU A 196 -1.15 -2.59 20.49
N TYR A 197 -1.29 -2.13 19.25
CA TYR A 197 -1.53 -0.73 18.91
C TYR A 197 -2.98 -0.48 18.48
N VAL A 198 -3.63 -1.51 17.95
CA VAL A 198 -4.98 -1.47 17.38
C VAL A 198 -5.79 -2.65 17.93
N GLY A 199 -7.07 -2.39 18.21
CA GLY A 199 -8.02 -3.40 18.66
C GLY A 199 -7.85 -3.81 20.13
N ASP A 200 -8.70 -4.73 20.54
CA ASP A 200 -8.74 -5.23 21.92
C ASP A 200 -7.63 -6.25 22.22
N PRO A 201 -7.28 -6.43 23.51
CA PRO A 201 -6.43 -7.53 23.96
C PRO A 201 -6.89 -8.88 23.43
N ILE A 202 -5.93 -9.71 23.00
CA ILE A 202 -6.22 -11.07 22.54
C ILE A 202 -6.40 -11.97 23.78
N ALA A 203 -7.52 -12.67 23.85
CA ALA A 203 -7.79 -13.63 24.92
C ALA A 203 -6.93 -14.89 24.75
N SER A 204 -6.63 -15.58 25.86
CA SER A 204 -5.89 -16.83 25.81
C SER A 204 -6.76 -17.95 25.20
N PRO A 205 -6.35 -18.56 24.06
CA PRO A 205 -7.13 -19.62 23.43
C PRO A 205 -7.18 -20.90 24.30
N ALA A 206 -6.19 -21.09 25.17
CA ALA A 206 -6.13 -22.20 26.12
C ALA A 206 -7.28 -22.17 27.14
N LEU A 207 -7.90 -21.01 27.40
CA LEU A 207 -9.10 -20.92 28.25
C LEU A 207 -10.38 -21.31 27.51
N ALA A 208 -10.40 -21.17 26.19
CA ALA A 208 -11.55 -21.52 25.38
C ALA A 208 -11.57 -23.00 24.98
N TYR A 209 -10.40 -23.65 24.85
CA TYR A 209 -10.29 -25.01 24.33
C TYR A 209 -9.18 -25.80 25.01
N ASP A 210 -9.53 -26.97 25.55
CA ASP A 210 -8.62 -27.83 26.34
C ASP A 210 -7.42 -28.35 25.54
N ARG A 211 -7.51 -28.40 24.20
CA ARG A 211 -6.36 -28.73 23.34
C ARG A 211 -5.77 -27.50 22.66
N ALA A 212 -5.90 -26.32 23.26
CA ALA A 212 -5.13 -25.15 22.89
C ALA A 212 -3.99 -24.89 23.91
N LEU A 213 -2.84 -24.51 23.39
CA LEU A 213 -1.66 -24.10 24.16
C LEU A 213 -1.32 -22.66 23.79
N LEU A 214 -1.21 -21.79 24.78
CA LEU A 214 -0.67 -20.45 24.64
C LEU A 214 0.81 -20.47 25.02
N ILE A 215 1.68 -20.05 24.10
CA ILE A 215 3.12 -19.93 24.34
C ILE A 215 3.45 -18.46 24.59
N GLY A 216 4.26 -18.20 25.62
CA GLY A 216 4.70 -16.84 25.96
C GLY A 216 6.18 -16.77 26.34
N THR A 217 6.72 -15.55 26.34
CA THR A 217 8.11 -15.30 26.72
C THR A 217 8.35 -13.88 27.22
N LEU A 218 9.28 -13.73 28.15
CA LEU A 218 9.81 -12.42 28.55
C LEU A 218 10.79 -11.82 27.52
N SER A 219 11.10 -12.54 26.44
CA SER A 219 12.14 -12.12 25.49
C SER A 219 11.73 -10.97 24.56
N LYS A 220 10.44 -10.85 24.24
CA LYS A 220 9.95 -9.93 23.20
C LYS A 220 9.32 -8.67 23.80
N SER A 221 8.04 -8.72 24.18
CA SER A 221 7.32 -7.56 24.74
C SER A 221 7.94 -6.99 26.00
N TYR A 222 8.54 -7.84 26.85
CA TYR A 222 9.17 -7.43 28.10
C TYR A 222 10.63 -6.99 27.92
N GLY A 223 11.24 -7.24 26.75
CA GLY A 223 12.65 -6.98 26.43
C GLY A 223 13.62 -7.52 27.47
N LEU A 224 13.42 -8.78 27.88
CA LEU A 224 14.32 -9.54 28.75
C LEU A 224 14.84 -10.81 28.03
N PRO A 225 15.37 -10.71 26.78
CA PRO A 225 15.82 -11.88 26.04
C PRO A 225 16.94 -12.64 26.74
N GLY A 226 17.79 -11.94 27.51
CA GLY A 226 18.87 -12.54 28.30
C GLY A 226 18.42 -13.24 29.58
N LEU A 227 17.20 -13.02 30.06
CA LEU A 227 16.67 -13.70 31.25
C LEU A 227 16.33 -15.17 30.95
N ARG A 228 16.09 -15.51 29.68
CA ARG A 228 15.77 -16.87 29.22
C ARG A 228 14.59 -17.49 29.97
N VAL A 229 13.48 -16.78 30.09
CA VAL A 229 12.23 -17.33 30.67
C VAL A 229 11.08 -17.25 29.66
N GLY A 230 10.41 -18.38 29.48
CA GLY A 230 9.18 -18.52 28.70
C GLY A 230 8.29 -19.59 29.29
N TRP A 231 7.08 -19.71 28.76
CA TRP A 231 6.09 -20.62 29.31
C TRP A 231 5.12 -21.16 28.26
N ALA A 232 4.45 -22.25 28.61
CA ALA A 232 3.21 -22.68 27.99
C ALA A 232 2.08 -22.61 29.02
N LEU A 233 0.92 -22.16 28.57
CA LEU A 233 -0.33 -22.21 29.32
C LEU A 233 -1.32 -23.14 28.58
N GLY A 234 -1.88 -24.12 29.26
CA GLY A 234 -2.68 -25.17 28.62
C GLY A 234 -3.26 -26.19 29.58
N ASP A 235 -3.87 -27.23 29.02
CA ASP A 235 -4.37 -28.36 29.82
C ASP A 235 -3.21 -29.09 30.56
N PRO A 236 -3.33 -29.34 31.87
CA PRO A 236 -2.27 -29.97 32.65
C PRO A 236 -1.85 -31.36 32.13
N ALA A 237 -2.74 -32.11 31.50
CA ALA A 237 -2.41 -33.43 30.94
C ALA A 237 -1.53 -33.31 29.69
N LEU A 238 -1.69 -32.26 28.89
CA LEU A 238 -0.77 -31.96 27.78
C LEU A 238 0.60 -31.53 28.30
N LEU A 239 0.63 -30.66 29.32
CA LEU A 239 1.89 -30.13 29.87
C LEU A 239 2.74 -31.22 30.54
N ARG A 240 2.13 -32.15 31.28
CA ARG A 240 2.84 -33.28 31.92
C ARG A 240 3.60 -34.18 30.94
N ARG A 241 3.25 -34.16 29.64
CA ARG A 241 4.00 -34.91 28.63
C ARG A 241 5.41 -34.36 28.39
N VAL A 242 5.69 -33.15 28.87
CA VAL A 242 6.99 -32.49 28.76
C VAL A 242 7.92 -32.83 29.92
N ASP A 243 7.41 -33.24 31.08
CA ASP A 243 8.21 -33.48 32.30
C ASP A 243 9.40 -34.41 32.02
N VAL A 244 9.13 -35.58 31.40
CA VAL A 244 10.18 -36.55 31.03
C VAL A 244 11.25 -35.99 30.10
N TRP A 245 10.90 -35.03 29.23
CA TRP A 245 11.88 -34.41 28.36
C TRP A 245 12.80 -33.48 29.15
N LYS A 246 12.22 -32.68 30.05
CA LYS A 246 12.98 -31.79 30.94
C LYS A 246 13.91 -32.58 31.84
N ASP A 247 13.46 -33.71 32.40
CA ASP A 247 14.25 -34.60 33.24
C ASP A 247 15.55 -35.09 32.55
N HIS A 248 15.57 -35.16 31.21
CA HIS A 248 16.72 -35.62 30.44
C HIS A 248 17.55 -34.50 29.82
N THR A 249 17.15 -33.24 29.98
CA THR A 249 17.82 -32.10 29.31
C THR A 249 18.21 -30.98 30.26
N SER A 250 17.25 -30.42 30.99
CA SER A 250 17.42 -29.15 31.71
C SER A 250 16.98 -29.20 33.15
N LEU A 251 16.22 -30.23 33.54
CA LEU A 251 15.58 -30.42 34.83
C LEU A 251 14.56 -29.32 35.14
N TYR A 252 15.02 -28.10 35.40
CA TYR A 252 14.20 -26.97 35.82
C TYR A 252 14.86 -25.64 35.41
N VAL A 253 14.15 -24.52 35.58
CA VAL A 253 14.73 -23.18 35.40
C VAL A 253 15.36 -22.71 36.72
N SER A 254 16.49 -22.00 36.66
CA SER A 254 17.18 -21.51 37.86
C SER A 254 16.26 -20.65 38.75
N PRO A 255 16.18 -20.92 40.07
CA PRO A 255 15.36 -20.12 41.00
C PRO A 255 15.66 -18.62 40.98
N LEU A 256 16.90 -18.23 40.70
CA LEU A 256 17.27 -16.81 40.55
C LEU A 256 16.55 -16.16 39.37
N LEU A 257 16.52 -16.83 38.22
CA LEU A 257 15.85 -16.33 37.02
C LEU A 257 14.33 -16.30 37.22
N GLU A 258 13.78 -17.33 37.87
CA GLU A 258 12.36 -17.41 38.21
C GLU A 258 11.93 -16.32 39.18
N ARG A 259 12.78 -15.98 40.17
CA ARG A 259 12.52 -14.88 41.11
C ARG A 259 12.40 -13.55 40.39
N VAL A 260 13.32 -13.26 39.48
CA VAL A 260 13.26 -12.03 38.65
C VAL A 260 12.02 -12.07 37.75
N ALA A 261 11.75 -13.19 37.08
CA ALA A 261 10.60 -13.34 36.20
C ALA A 261 9.27 -13.14 36.95
N GLN A 262 9.13 -13.71 38.15
CA GLN A 262 7.94 -13.54 38.99
C GLN A 262 7.73 -12.06 39.32
N ALA A 263 8.78 -11.39 39.80
CA ALA A 263 8.71 -9.98 40.17
C ALA A 263 8.34 -9.07 38.99
N VAL A 264 8.80 -9.42 37.78
CA VAL A 264 8.44 -8.74 36.52
C VAL A 264 6.99 -8.99 36.15
N ILE A 265 6.50 -10.24 36.16
CA ILE A 265 5.12 -10.56 35.78
C ILE A 265 4.11 -9.91 36.73
N GLU A 266 4.39 -9.90 38.03
CA GLU A 266 3.56 -9.22 39.04
C GLU A 266 3.45 -7.70 38.82
N ARG A 267 4.40 -7.10 38.09
CA ARG A 267 4.47 -5.66 37.79
C ARG A 267 4.50 -5.38 36.30
N ALA A 268 3.99 -6.31 35.50
CA ALA A 268 4.14 -6.30 34.04
C ALA A 268 3.58 -5.03 33.40
N ASP A 269 2.44 -4.53 33.89
CA ASP A 269 1.76 -3.38 33.30
C ASP A 269 2.60 -2.09 33.40
N ALA A 270 3.38 -1.93 34.48
CA ALA A 270 4.30 -0.80 34.63
C ALA A 270 5.45 -0.86 33.61
N LEU A 271 6.01 -2.05 33.36
CA LEU A 271 7.05 -2.24 32.35
C LEU A 271 6.49 -2.04 30.93
N LEU A 272 5.37 -2.68 30.64
CA LEU A 272 4.75 -2.72 29.32
C LEU A 272 4.17 -1.36 28.93
N GLY A 273 3.59 -0.61 29.86
CA GLY A 273 3.08 0.74 29.59
C GLY A 273 4.15 1.68 29.04
N TRP A 274 5.35 1.66 29.64
CA TRP A 274 6.50 2.42 29.14
C TRP A 274 6.98 1.92 27.77
N ARG A 275 7.14 0.60 27.60
CA ARG A 275 7.58 0.02 26.32
C ARG A 275 6.59 0.30 25.19
N LEU A 276 5.30 0.21 25.47
CA LEU A 276 4.24 0.46 24.50
C LEU A 276 4.20 1.93 24.08
N ALA A 277 4.43 2.86 25.01
CA ALA A 277 4.55 4.27 24.68
C ALA A 277 5.72 4.54 23.71
N GLN A 278 6.91 4.00 24.01
CA GLN A 278 8.07 4.09 23.12
C GLN A 278 7.79 3.46 21.75
N ALA A 279 7.20 2.27 21.74
CA ALA A 279 6.94 1.54 20.50
C ALA A 279 5.89 2.24 19.62
N ARG A 280 4.89 2.93 20.22
CA ARG A 280 3.93 3.78 19.49
C ARG A 280 4.62 4.97 18.82
N GLN A 281 5.54 5.63 19.53
CA GLN A 281 6.33 6.73 18.96
C GLN A 281 7.18 6.24 17.78
N ASN A 282 7.89 5.12 17.98
CA ASN A 282 8.70 4.51 16.93
C ASN A 282 7.88 4.04 15.72
N ARG A 283 6.69 3.48 15.95
CA ARG A 283 5.74 3.12 14.89
C ARG A 283 5.31 4.36 14.08
N ALA A 284 5.10 5.50 14.72
CA ALA A 284 4.82 6.76 14.04
C ALA A 284 6.03 7.30 13.25
N THR A 285 7.24 7.14 13.76
CA THR A 285 8.48 7.44 13.02
C THR A 285 8.63 6.55 11.79
N LEU A 286 8.40 5.23 11.93
CA LEU A 286 8.38 4.30 10.80
C LEU A 286 7.31 4.69 9.77
N ALA A 287 6.11 5.05 10.21
CA ALA A 287 5.04 5.50 9.33
C ALA A 287 5.43 6.74 8.51
N ARG A 288 6.02 7.75 9.15
CA ARG A 288 6.51 8.95 8.46
C ARG A 288 7.62 8.63 7.48
N TRP A 289 8.54 7.74 7.84
CA TRP A 289 9.60 7.30 6.93
C TRP A 289 9.03 6.56 5.72
N LEU A 290 8.11 5.60 5.92
CA LEU A 290 7.45 4.87 4.84
C LEU A 290 6.65 5.81 3.91
N ALA A 291 5.96 6.81 4.46
CA ALA A 291 5.22 7.80 3.66
C ALA A 291 6.13 8.64 2.73
N GLY A 292 7.43 8.74 3.04
CA GLY A 292 8.43 9.39 2.20
C GLY A 292 9.15 8.45 1.21
N ARG A 293 8.77 7.17 1.13
CA ARG A 293 9.39 6.17 0.25
C ARG A 293 8.37 5.63 -0.75
N THR A 294 8.74 5.58 -2.02
CA THR A 294 7.95 4.94 -3.09
C THR A 294 8.50 3.57 -3.49
N ASP A 295 9.75 3.29 -3.13
CA ASP A 295 10.47 2.05 -3.42
C ASP A 295 10.33 0.99 -2.30
N VAL A 296 9.56 1.30 -1.24
CA VAL A 296 9.30 0.42 -0.09
C VAL A 296 7.80 0.31 0.14
N VAL A 297 7.25 -0.91 0.17
CA VAL A 297 5.82 -1.17 0.43
C VAL A 297 5.66 -1.94 1.73
N ALA A 298 4.90 -1.41 2.69
CA ALA A 298 4.65 -2.09 3.96
C ALA A 298 3.32 -1.66 4.57
N ALA A 299 2.60 -2.61 5.18
CA ALA A 299 1.55 -2.29 6.13
C ALA A 299 2.17 -1.91 7.49
N LEU A 300 1.53 -0.98 8.21
CA LEU A 300 1.89 -0.74 9.59
C LEU A 300 1.35 -1.88 10.47
N PRO A 301 2.14 -2.37 11.43
CA PRO A 301 1.75 -3.50 12.26
C PRO A 301 0.63 -3.10 13.24
N ASP A 302 -0.27 -4.03 13.52
CA ASP A 302 -1.30 -3.91 14.56
C ASP A 302 -0.75 -4.23 15.95
N GLY A 303 0.32 -5.04 16.02
CA GLY A 303 1.03 -5.37 17.24
C GLY A 303 2.47 -5.83 17.00
N GLY A 304 3.22 -5.98 18.10
CA GLY A 304 4.63 -6.37 18.08
C GLY A 304 5.59 -5.24 17.68
N PHE A 305 6.84 -5.58 17.36
CA PHE A 305 7.92 -4.60 17.13
C PHE A 305 8.51 -4.63 15.72
N THR A 306 7.85 -5.32 14.79
CA THR A 306 8.36 -5.49 13.42
C THR A 306 7.32 -5.13 12.37
N ALA A 307 7.81 -4.56 11.27
CA ALA A 307 7.11 -4.53 9.99
C ALA A 307 7.84 -5.47 9.01
N PHE A 308 7.16 -5.80 7.91
CA PHE A 308 7.72 -6.66 6.86
C PHE A 308 7.68 -5.98 5.48
N PRO A 309 8.41 -4.86 5.30
CA PRO A 309 8.45 -4.12 4.05
C PRO A 309 8.98 -4.95 2.87
N ARG A 310 8.38 -4.74 1.70
CA ARG A 310 8.88 -5.18 0.40
C ARG A 310 9.78 -4.08 -0.18
N LEU A 311 10.94 -4.46 -0.67
CA LEU A 311 11.86 -3.54 -1.36
C LEU A 311 11.67 -3.70 -2.87
N LEU A 312 11.10 -2.71 -3.54
CA LEU A 312 10.69 -2.82 -4.95
C LEU A 312 11.86 -2.76 -5.92
N GLN A 313 12.86 -1.93 -5.61
CA GLN A 313 13.99 -1.63 -6.50
C GLN A 313 15.27 -2.37 -6.15
N VAL A 314 15.18 -3.37 -5.26
CA VAL A 314 16.32 -4.17 -4.81
C VAL A 314 16.18 -5.59 -5.37
N PRO A 315 16.88 -5.94 -6.47
CA PRO A 315 16.73 -7.25 -7.11
C PRO A 315 17.22 -8.40 -6.23
N ASP A 316 18.28 -8.16 -5.45
CA ASP A 316 18.87 -9.12 -4.51
C ASP A 316 18.90 -8.50 -3.11
N VAL A 317 17.83 -8.76 -2.35
CA VAL A 317 17.64 -8.24 -0.99
C VAL A 317 18.67 -8.83 -0.03
N ASP A 318 19.04 -10.10 -0.18
CA ASP A 318 20.07 -10.73 0.66
C ASP A 318 21.42 -10.05 0.49
N ALA A 319 21.86 -9.83 -0.76
CA ALA A 319 23.11 -9.11 -1.02
C ALA A 319 23.05 -7.65 -0.57
N PHE A 320 21.89 -7.00 -0.72
CA PHE A 320 21.67 -5.65 -0.21
C PHE A 320 21.79 -5.59 1.32
N CYS A 321 21.14 -6.50 2.05
CA CYS A 321 21.23 -6.55 3.51
C CYS A 321 22.67 -6.77 3.98
N ARG A 322 23.46 -7.61 3.28
CA ARG A 322 24.88 -7.82 3.61
C ARG A 322 25.71 -6.55 3.41
N ARG A 323 25.52 -5.83 2.31
CA ARG A 323 26.19 -4.54 2.07
C ARG A 323 25.76 -3.49 3.08
N LEU A 324 24.46 -3.41 3.38
CA LEU A 324 23.91 -2.43 4.31
C LEU A 324 24.55 -2.56 5.71
N VAL A 325 24.67 -3.77 6.23
CA VAL A 325 25.31 -3.98 7.53
C VAL A 325 26.82 -3.76 7.46
N ALA A 326 27.50 -4.23 6.41
CA ALA A 326 28.95 -4.07 6.27
C ALA A 326 29.39 -2.61 6.06
N GLU A 327 28.65 -1.84 5.26
CA GLU A 327 29.04 -0.48 4.83
C GLU A 327 28.39 0.61 5.68
N GLN A 328 27.13 0.42 6.10
CA GLN A 328 26.37 1.42 6.86
C GLN A 328 26.21 1.04 8.34
N GLY A 329 26.56 -0.18 8.74
CA GLY A 329 26.37 -0.68 10.10
C GLY A 329 24.91 -0.94 10.46
N VAL A 330 23.98 -0.93 9.50
CA VAL A 330 22.55 -1.16 9.74
C VAL A 330 22.20 -2.61 9.43
N MET A 331 21.68 -3.33 10.41
CA MET A 331 21.22 -4.70 10.22
C MET A 331 19.70 -4.72 10.05
N LEU A 332 19.25 -5.35 8.97
CA LEU A 332 17.89 -5.87 8.77
C LEU A 332 17.97 -7.40 8.73
N VAL A 333 16.84 -8.10 8.74
CA VAL A 333 16.83 -9.53 8.39
C VAL A 333 16.21 -9.73 7.00
N PRO A 334 16.92 -10.37 6.06
CA PRO A 334 16.39 -10.59 4.72
C PRO A 334 15.17 -11.52 4.76
N GLY A 335 14.18 -11.22 3.94
CA GLY A 335 12.91 -11.95 3.87
C GLY A 335 13.06 -13.39 3.38
N SER A 336 14.18 -13.72 2.73
CA SER A 336 14.59 -15.10 2.40
C SER A 336 14.62 -16.00 3.64
N CYS A 337 14.94 -15.46 4.82
CA CYS A 337 14.89 -16.18 6.11
C CYS A 337 13.48 -16.64 6.50
N PHE A 338 12.46 -16.11 5.82
CA PHE A 338 11.05 -16.39 6.02
C PHE A 338 10.39 -16.91 4.73
N GLY A 339 11.13 -17.23 3.66
CA GLY A 339 10.54 -17.68 2.38
C GLY A 339 9.95 -16.56 1.50
N HIS A 340 10.28 -15.30 1.79
CA HIS A 340 9.80 -14.10 1.09
C HIS A 340 10.96 -13.21 0.62
N PRO A 341 11.70 -13.59 -0.44
CA PRO A 341 13.01 -13.00 -0.80
C PRO A 341 12.98 -11.51 -1.19
N GLN A 342 11.81 -10.94 -1.46
CA GLN A 342 11.66 -9.51 -1.79
C GLN A 342 11.39 -8.62 -0.57
N HIS A 343 11.24 -9.20 0.62
CA HIS A 343 10.92 -8.49 1.86
C HIS A 343 12.13 -8.40 2.79
N VAL A 344 12.05 -7.55 3.80
CA VAL A 344 12.96 -7.52 4.96
C VAL A 344 12.15 -7.42 6.24
N ARG A 345 12.58 -8.08 7.31
CA ARG A 345 12.06 -7.79 8.65
C ARG A 345 12.75 -6.54 9.17
N LEU A 346 11.95 -5.51 9.43
CA LEU A 346 12.38 -4.23 9.97
C LEU A 346 11.80 -4.07 11.37
N GLY A 347 12.67 -4.15 12.37
CA GLY A 347 12.39 -3.91 13.77
C GLY A 347 12.39 -2.42 14.11
N PHE A 348 11.32 -1.96 14.75
CA PHE A 348 11.20 -0.59 15.27
C PHE A 348 11.15 -0.56 16.81
N GLY A 349 11.54 -1.65 17.48
CA GLY A 349 11.63 -1.70 18.93
C GLY A 349 12.81 -0.91 19.52
N ALA A 350 13.87 -0.68 18.74
CA ALA A 350 15.12 -0.04 19.18
C ALA A 350 14.92 1.35 19.84
N PRO A 351 15.91 1.87 20.59
CA PRO A 351 15.92 3.28 21.00
C PRO A 351 15.64 4.21 19.82
N ALA A 352 14.92 5.31 20.06
CA ALA A 352 14.42 6.19 18.99
C ALA A 352 15.55 6.71 18.10
N GLU A 353 16.68 7.07 18.69
CA GLU A 353 17.89 7.53 18.02
C GLU A 353 18.53 6.46 17.13
N VAL A 354 18.47 5.20 17.54
CA VAL A 354 18.96 4.06 16.74
C VAL A 354 18.04 3.81 15.56
N LEU A 355 16.73 3.89 15.79
CA LEU A 355 15.72 3.75 14.74
C LEU A 355 15.84 4.87 13.69
N GLU A 356 15.88 6.13 14.12
CA GLU A 356 15.95 7.29 13.22
C GLU A 356 17.22 7.27 12.37
N GLU A 357 18.39 7.06 12.97
CA GLU A 357 19.64 6.99 12.22
C GLU A 357 19.71 5.74 11.34
N GLY A 358 19.20 4.60 11.81
CA GLY A 358 19.14 3.36 11.02
C GLY A 358 18.23 3.50 9.80
N LEU A 359 17.06 4.14 9.94
CA LEU A 359 16.16 4.45 8.83
C LEU A 359 16.75 5.47 7.86
N ALA A 360 17.45 6.49 8.37
CA ALA A 360 18.14 7.47 7.53
C ALA A 360 19.25 6.81 6.68
N ARG A 361 20.03 5.91 7.28
CA ARG A 361 21.06 5.11 6.58
C ARG A 361 20.46 4.12 5.58
N LEU A 362 19.39 3.44 5.96
CA LEU A 362 18.65 2.56 5.06
C LEU A 362 18.14 3.33 3.84
N GLY A 363 17.55 4.52 4.06
CA GLY A 363 17.13 5.42 2.98
C GLY A 363 18.28 5.74 2.03
N ARG A 364 19.41 6.24 2.55
CA ARG A 364 20.60 6.53 1.73
C ARG A 364 21.11 5.31 0.95
N ALA A 365 21.10 4.13 1.55
CA ALA A 365 21.56 2.90 0.90
C ALA A 365 20.62 2.44 -0.21
N LEU A 366 19.31 2.57 -0.01
CA LEU A 366 18.31 2.32 -1.04
C LEU A 366 18.45 3.33 -2.19
N ASP A 367 18.67 4.61 -1.87
CA ASP A 367 18.91 5.65 -2.89
C ASP A 367 20.19 5.38 -3.68
N ALA A 368 21.24 4.87 -3.03
CA ALA A 368 22.51 4.52 -3.68
C ALA A 368 22.42 3.28 -4.59
N GLN A 369 21.50 2.34 -4.33
CA GLN A 369 21.23 1.24 -5.27
C GLN A 369 20.73 1.74 -6.63
N ALA A 370 20.27 2.99 -6.72
CA ALA A 370 19.82 3.60 -7.96
C ALA A 370 20.95 4.08 -8.92
N GLY A 371 22.23 4.10 -8.51
CA GLY A 371 23.40 4.49 -9.35
C GLY A 371 23.46 5.99 -9.74
N PRO A 372 24.56 6.50 -10.37
CA PRO A 372 24.63 7.89 -10.82
C PRO A 372 23.53 8.14 -11.86
N ALA A 373 22.67 9.10 -11.54
CA ALA A 373 21.29 9.21 -11.98
C ALA A 373 21.09 9.13 -13.51
N ARG A 374 20.86 7.92 -14.02
CA ARG A 374 19.76 7.71 -14.95
C ARG A 374 18.53 7.63 -14.06
N VAL A 375 17.68 8.65 -14.10
CA VAL A 375 16.38 8.64 -13.42
C VAL A 375 15.58 7.47 -14.00
N ALA A 376 15.70 6.31 -13.36
CA ALA A 376 14.76 5.23 -13.55
C ALA A 376 13.44 5.75 -12.97
N ALA A 377 12.48 5.95 -13.87
CA ALA A 377 11.09 6.15 -13.58
C ALA A 377 10.67 5.40 -12.30
N PRO A 378 10.00 6.06 -11.32
CA PRO A 378 9.46 5.35 -10.17
C PRO A 378 8.66 4.14 -10.66
N ALA A 379 8.94 2.96 -10.08
CA ALA A 379 8.02 1.85 -10.21
C ALA A 379 6.68 2.34 -9.64
N ALA A 380 5.67 2.44 -10.50
CA ALA A 380 4.36 2.91 -10.13
C ALA A 380 3.85 2.08 -8.92
N PRO A 381 3.17 2.69 -7.94
CA PRO A 381 2.28 1.92 -7.09
C PRO A 381 1.37 1.09 -7.99
N GLU A 382 0.91 -0.09 -7.55
CA GLU A 382 -0.20 -0.76 -8.24
C GLU A 382 -1.43 0.13 -8.06
N ASP A 383 -1.53 1.17 -8.89
CA ASP A 383 -2.66 2.08 -9.09
C ASP A 383 -3.93 1.34 -9.53
N GLY A 384 -3.83 0.02 -9.74
CA GLY A 384 -4.90 -0.84 -10.23
C GLY A 384 -5.25 -0.58 -11.69
N VAL A 385 -4.60 0.38 -12.36
CA VAL A 385 -4.89 0.79 -13.73
C VAL A 385 -4.21 -0.18 -14.70
N PRO A 386 -4.96 -0.85 -15.59
CA PRO A 386 -4.38 -1.73 -16.59
C PRO A 386 -3.32 -1.01 -17.43
N ARG A 387 -2.17 -1.66 -17.62
CA ARG A 387 -1.04 -1.14 -18.41
C ARG A 387 -0.76 -2.03 -19.61
N LEU A 388 -0.86 -1.49 -20.83
CA LEU A 388 -0.35 -2.11 -22.04
C LEU A 388 1.05 -1.59 -22.34
N ARG A 389 2.07 -2.45 -22.19
CA ARG A 389 3.44 -2.13 -22.63
C ARG A 389 3.68 -2.59 -24.06
N LEU A 390 4.09 -1.64 -24.93
CA LEU A 390 4.50 -1.94 -26.30
C LEU A 390 5.86 -2.65 -26.32
N SER A 391 5.94 -3.76 -27.06
CA SER A 391 7.20 -4.45 -27.36
C SER A 391 8.09 -3.62 -28.29
N ALA A 392 9.37 -3.98 -28.39
CA ALA A 392 10.32 -3.27 -29.27
C ALA A 392 9.87 -3.26 -30.74
N GLU A 393 9.29 -4.37 -31.21
CA GLU A 393 8.75 -4.48 -32.57
C GLU A 393 7.54 -3.56 -32.78
N GLU A 394 6.60 -3.56 -31.83
CA GLU A 394 5.42 -2.70 -31.88
C GLU A 394 5.79 -1.22 -31.84
N ARG A 395 6.79 -0.84 -31.03
CA ARG A 395 7.35 0.51 -31.03
C ARG A 395 7.95 0.88 -32.38
N GLY A 396 8.70 -0.03 -33.01
CA GLY A 396 9.26 0.18 -34.34
C GLY A 396 8.18 0.43 -35.41
N ARG A 397 7.06 -0.30 -35.35
CA ARG A 397 5.91 -0.07 -36.25
C ARG A 397 5.24 1.28 -36.01
N VAL A 398 5.05 1.68 -34.75
CA VAL A 398 4.53 3.01 -34.39
C VAL A 398 5.46 4.10 -34.93
N CYS A 399 6.78 3.95 -34.76
CA CYS A 399 7.74 4.90 -35.30
C CYS A 399 7.61 5.02 -36.83
N ALA A 400 7.62 3.90 -37.55
CA ALA A 400 7.54 3.89 -39.01
C ALA A 400 6.23 4.50 -39.55
N LEU A 401 5.10 4.29 -38.86
CA LEU A 401 3.83 4.94 -39.21
C LEU A 401 3.91 6.47 -39.05
N LEU A 402 4.50 6.94 -37.94
CA LEU A 402 4.65 8.37 -37.67
C LEU A 402 5.59 9.06 -38.66
N ASP A 403 6.66 8.37 -39.09
CA ASP A 403 7.62 8.89 -40.07
C ASP A 403 7.00 9.06 -41.48
N GLY A 404 5.85 8.43 -41.75
CA GLY A 404 5.11 8.56 -43.02
C GLY A 404 4.03 9.65 -43.03
N ILE A 405 3.93 10.48 -42.00
CA ILE A 405 2.88 11.51 -41.86
C ILE A 405 3.51 12.91 -41.89
N ASP A 406 3.36 13.65 -42.99
CA ASP A 406 3.95 15.01 -43.13
C ASP A 406 3.03 16.15 -42.65
N LEU A 407 1.80 15.83 -42.22
CA LEU A 407 0.80 16.82 -41.78
C LEU A 407 0.87 17.07 -40.27
N SER A 408 0.45 18.27 -39.84
CA SER A 408 0.32 18.58 -38.42
C SER A 408 -0.88 17.84 -37.79
N ALA A 409 -0.86 17.72 -36.46
CA ALA A 409 -1.87 16.96 -35.74
C ALA A 409 -3.27 17.61 -35.76
N ASP A 410 -3.34 18.91 -36.02
CA ASP A 410 -4.54 19.73 -36.16
C ASP A 410 -4.94 19.99 -37.63
N ASP A 411 -4.18 19.48 -38.60
CA ASP A 411 -4.51 19.62 -40.02
C ASP A 411 -5.82 18.88 -40.34
N PRO A 412 -6.83 19.53 -40.96
CA PRO A 412 -8.09 18.89 -41.30
C PRO A 412 -7.94 17.61 -42.14
N ALA A 413 -7.01 17.58 -43.09
CA ALA A 413 -6.75 16.40 -43.92
C ALA A 413 -6.09 15.26 -43.12
N PHE A 414 -5.29 15.58 -42.09
CA PHE A 414 -4.79 14.57 -41.18
C PHE A 414 -5.91 14.00 -40.32
N LEU A 415 -6.76 14.85 -39.75
CA LEU A 415 -7.87 14.45 -38.89
C LEU A 415 -8.89 13.58 -39.63
N GLU A 416 -9.17 13.85 -40.91
CA GLU A 416 -10.02 13.00 -41.76
C GLU A 416 -9.39 11.61 -42.01
N ARG A 417 -8.05 11.53 -42.09
CA ARG A 417 -7.31 10.28 -42.34
C ARG A 417 -6.97 9.52 -41.05
N ALA A 418 -7.01 10.18 -39.89
CA ALA A 418 -6.54 9.63 -38.62
C ALA A 418 -7.20 8.29 -38.25
N PRO A 419 -8.53 8.07 -38.39
CA PRO A 419 -9.13 6.78 -38.10
C PRO A 419 -8.60 5.63 -38.98
N ALA A 420 -8.36 5.90 -40.27
CA ALA A 420 -7.80 4.91 -41.20
C ALA A 420 -6.32 4.62 -40.89
N LEU A 421 -5.54 5.63 -40.52
CA LEU A 421 -4.15 5.48 -40.11
C LEU A 421 -4.02 4.78 -38.75
N ALA A 422 -4.95 5.03 -37.82
CA ALA A 422 -4.99 4.37 -36.51
C ALA A 422 -5.16 2.85 -36.63
N GLY A 423 -5.83 2.37 -37.69
CA GLY A 423 -5.93 0.94 -38.02
C GLY A 423 -4.59 0.27 -38.38
N GLN A 424 -3.51 1.05 -38.60
CA GLN A 424 -2.15 0.53 -38.82
C GLN A 424 -1.31 0.46 -37.54
N LEU A 425 -1.83 0.95 -36.41
CA LEU A 425 -1.18 0.76 -35.11
C LEU A 425 -1.10 -0.74 -34.76
N PRO A 426 -0.22 -1.14 -33.82
CA PRO A 426 -0.14 -2.53 -33.40
C PRO A 426 -1.49 -3.12 -32.97
N MET A 427 -1.82 -4.34 -33.43
CA MET A 427 -3.12 -4.97 -33.16
C MET A 427 -3.43 -5.04 -31.65
N ARG A 428 -2.45 -5.39 -30.82
CA ARG A 428 -2.62 -5.44 -29.35
C ARG A 428 -2.96 -4.08 -28.74
N LEU A 429 -2.44 -2.99 -29.31
CA LEU A 429 -2.82 -1.64 -28.91
C LEU A 429 -4.26 -1.35 -29.32
N GLN A 430 -4.64 -1.63 -30.56
CA GLN A 430 -6.02 -1.45 -31.02
C GLN A 430 -7.02 -2.23 -30.16
N GLU A 431 -6.73 -3.51 -29.89
CA GLU A 431 -7.56 -4.39 -29.06
C GLU A 431 -7.68 -3.89 -27.62
N ALA A 432 -6.60 -3.39 -27.02
CA ALA A 432 -6.63 -2.85 -25.67
C ALA A 432 -7.50 -1.58 -25.59
N VAL A 433 -7.34 -0.65 -26.52
CA VAL A 433 -8.13 0.58 -26.56
C VAL A 433 -9.61 0.29 -26.85
N HIS A 434 -9.90 -0.62 -27.77
CA HIS A 434 -11.28 -1.05 -28.04
C HIS A 434 -11.91 -1.77 -26.85
N ARG A 435 -11.16 -2.62 -26.13
CA ARG A 435 -11.64 -3.30 -24.92
C ARG A 435 -11.96 -2.29 -23.83
N PHE A 436 -11.07 -1.34 -23.58
CA PHE A 436 -11.28 -0.25 -22.63
C PHE A 436 -12.58 0.51 -22.94
N ARG A 437 -12.77 0.91 -24.20
CA ARG A 437 -14.00 1.60 -24.64
C ARG A 437 -15.29 0.78 -24.47
N LEU A 438 -15.23 -0.54 -24.67
CA LEU A 438 -16.43 -1.39 -24.76
C LEU A 438 -16.82 -2.06 -23.45
N ARG A 439 -15.85 -2.29 -22.56
CA ARG A 439 -16.06 -3.10 -21.36
C ARG A 439 -16.04 -2.31 -20.06
N GLU A 440 -15.58 -1.05 -20.10
CA GLU A 440 -15.53 -0.19 -18.91
C GLU A 440 -14.73 -0.84 -17.76
N GLU A 441 -13.76 -1.69 -18.12
CA GLU A 441 -12.85 -2.41 -17.20
C GLU A 441 -11.71 -1.48 -16.74
N GLY A 442 -11.11 -1.76 -15.58
CA GLY A 442 -9.85 -1.12 -15.18
C GLY A 442 -9.97 0.20 -14.45
N LEU A 443 -10.99 0.36 -13.58
CA LEU A 443 -11.22 1.58 -12.80
C LEU A 443 -11.51 2.82 -13.66
N GLY A 444 -11.92 2.63 -14.92
CA GLY A 444 -12.17 3.73 -15.86
C GLY A 444 -10.89 4.37 -16.45
N ALA A 445 -9.73 3.73 -16.33
CA ALA A 445 -8.49 4.18 -16.96
C ALA A 445 -7.71 3.04 -17.64
N LEU A 446 -6.89 3.38 -18.64
CA LEU A 446 -5.94 2.49 -19.31
C LEU A 446 -4.64 3.25 -19.60
N VAL A 447 -3.50 2.69 -19.24
CA VAL A 447 -2.19 3.28 -19.58
C VAL A 447 -1.52 2.49 -20.70
N ILE A 448 -1.06 3.20 -21.73
CA ILE A 448 -0.23 2.66 -22.80
C ILE A 448 1.20 3.12 -22.56
N SER A 449 2.11 2.17 -22.33
CA SER A 449 3.51 2.44 -22.00
C SER A 449 4.46 2.09 -23.14
N GLY A 450 5.58 2.82 -23.22
CA GLY A 450 6.63 2.59 -24.21
C GLY A 450 6.35 3.28 -25.54
N LEU A 451 5.61 4.37 -25.56
CA LEU A 451 5.51 5.23 -26.73
C LEU A 451 6.87 5.91 -27.00
N PRO A 452 7.22 6.18 -28.27
CA PRO A 452 8.54 6.66 -28.66
C PRO A 452 8.74 8.16 -28.34
N VAL A 453 8.86 8.49 -27.06
CA VAL A 453 9.22 9.83 -26.57
C VAL A 453 10.72 9.87 -26.30
N ASP A 454 11.39 10.86 -26.87
CA ASP A 454 12.81 11.12 -26.68
C ASP A 454 12.98 12.52 -26.09
N ASP A 455 13.29 12.59 -24.80
CA ASP A 455 13.32 13.82 -24.02
C ASP A 455 14.36 14.83 -24.54
N ASP A 456 15.52 14.34 -24.98
CA ASP A 456 16.61 15.15 -25.51
C ASP A 456 16.18 15.84 -26.82
N ALA A 457 15.34 15.17 -27.62
CA ALA A 457 14.84 15.70 -28.88
C ALA A 457 13.65 16.68 -28.73
N LEU A 458 12.95 16.66 -27.58
CA LEU A 458 11.80 17.54 -27.33
C LEU A 458 12.20 19.01 -27.19
N GLY A 459 13.38 19.29 -26.63
CA GLY A 459 13.77 20.63 -26.18
C GLY A 459 13.12 21.01 -24.83
N PRO A 460 13.37 22.23 -24.32
CA PRO A 460 12.89 22.65 -23.00
C PRO A 460 11.36 22.69 -22.94
N THR A 461 10.80 22.41 -21.76
CA THR A 461 9.38 22.59 -21.45
C THR A 461 9.02 24.05 -21.71
N PRO A 462 8.01 24.33 -22.55
CA PRO A 462 7.64 25.70 -22.87
C PRO A 462 7.25 26.48 -21.60
N PRO A 463 7.70 27.73 -21.42
CA PRO A 463 7.30 28.54 -20.26
C PRO A 463 5.82 28.94 -20.28
N HIS A 464 5.16 28.78 -21.43
CA HIS A 464 3.74 29.09 -21.61
C HIS A 464 3.12 28.22 -22.70
N TRP A 465 1.82 27.93 -22.57
CA TRP A 465 1.12 27.06 -23.52
C TRP A 465 1.02 27.66 -24.92
N ASN A 466 0.88 28.98 -25.06
CA ASN A 466 0.66 29.68 -26.33
C ASN A 466 1.85 29.67 -27.30
N LEU A 467 2.99 29.12 -26.87
CA LEU A 467 4.16 29.00 -27.73
C LEU A 467 3.98 27.83 -28.71
N PRO A 468 4.47 27.96 -29.97
CA PRO A 468 4.35 26.91 -30.97
C PRO A 468 5.16 25.66 -30.56
N PRO A 469 4.84 24.46 -31.11
CA PRO A 469 5.63 23.26 -30.89
C PRO A 469 7.10 23.51 -31.27
N ALA A 470 7.99 23.41 -30.28
CA ALA A 470 9.38 23.85 -30.43
C ALA A 470 10.20 22.97 -31.38
N THR A 471 9.82 21.70 -31.59
CA THR A 471 10.61 20.72 -32.34
C THR A 471 9.72 19.75 -33.12
N GLU A 472 10.32 19.08 -34.11
CA GLU A 472 9.66 18.00 -34.84
C GLU A 472 9.31 16.80 -33.94
N ALA A 473 10.12 16.56 -32.91
CA ALA A 473 9.84 15.53 -31.90
C ALA A 473 8.50 15.80 -31.19
N VAL A 474 8.20 17.05 -30.85
CA VAL A 474 6.91 17.42 -30.23
C VAL A 474 5.75 17.19 -31.20
N ARG A 475 5.87 17.64 -32.45
CA ARG A 475 4.85 17.42 -33.50
C ARG A 475 4.61 15.92 -33.77
N ARG A 476 5.65 15.10 -33.63
CA ARG A 476 5.55 13.64 -33.72
C ARG A 476 4.68 13.05 -32.61
N GLN A 477 4.83 13.52 -31.37
CA GLN A 477 4.01 13.08 -30.25
C GLN A 477 2.55 13.56 -30.37
N GLU A 478 2.35 14.75 -30.91
CA GLU A 478 1.01 15.28 -31.18
C GLU A 478 0.25 14.43 -32.22
N ARG A 479 0.90 14.02 -33.31
CA ARG A 479 0.32 13.06 -34.28
C ARG A 479 -0.04 11.73 -33.63
N LEU A 480 0.87 11.18 -32.82
CA LEU A 480 0.65 9.93 -32.11
C LEU A 480 -0.55 9.98 -31.17
N LEU A 481 -0.69 11.08 -30.42
CA LEU A 481 -1.81 11.31 -29.51
C LEU A 481 -3.15 11.33 -30.26
N ILE A 482 -3.21 11.97 -31.43
CA ILE A 482 -4.41 11.99 -32.28
C ILE A 482 -4.72 10.59 -32.86
N LEU A 483 -3.71 9.85 -33.33
CA LEU A 483 -3.92 8.49 -33.86
C LEU A 483 -4.49 7.54 -32.81
N ILE A 484 -3.97 7.55 -31.58
CA ILE A 484 -4.48 6.69 -30.51
C ILE A 484 -5.88 7.18 -30.08
N SER A 485 -6.10 8.49 -29.99
CA SER A 485 -7.42 9.07 -29.68
C SER A 485 -8.48 8.68 -30.71
N ALA A 486 -8.12 8.57 -31.99
CA ALA A 486 -9.00 8.17 -33.08
C ALA A 486 -9.55 6.73 -32.94
N LEU A 487 -8.92 5.87 -32.13
CA LEU A 487 -9.45 4.53 -31.80
C LEU A 487 -10.62 4.61 -30.81
N LEU A 488 -10.68 5.65 -29.97
CA LEU A 488 -11.77 5.86 -29.01
C LEU A 488 -12.96 6.60 -29.64
N GLY A 489 -12.67 7.63 -30.43
CA GLY A 489 -13.67 8.48 -31.07
C GLY A 489 -13.03 9.65 -31.80
N GLU A 490 -13.69 10.79 -31.78
CA GLU A 490 -13.30 12.00 -32.50
C GLU A 490 -12.69 13.03 -31.53
N PRO A 491 -11.42 13.42 -31.70
CA PRO A 491 -10.81 14.52 -30.96
C PRO A 491 -11.54 15.85 -31.19
N PHE A 492 -11.69 16.65 -30.15
CA PHE A 492 -12.23 18.01 -30.22
C PHE A 492 -11.61 18.92 -29.15
N ALA A 493 -11.85 20.22 -29.25
CA ALA A 493 -11.45 21.22 -28.25
C ALA A 493 -12.56 22.25 -28.03
N TRP A 494 -12.42 23.08 -26.99
CA TRP A 494 -13.26 24.24 -26.73
C TRP A 494 -12.54 25.51 -27.17
N THR A 495 -13.24 26.38 -27.89
CA THR A 495 -12.69 27.65 -28.39
C THR A 495 -12.19 28.54 -27.24
N THR A 496 -12.80 28.43 -26.08
CA THR A 496 -12.44 29.15 -24.84
C THR A 496 -11.17 28.63 -24.18
N GLN A 497 -10.79 27.37 -24.38
CA GLN A 497 -9.60 26.76 -23.77
C GLN A 497 -8.41 26.81 -24.74
N GLN A 498 -7.24 27.29 -24.29
CA GLN A 498 -5.98 27.34 -25.05
C GLN A 498 -6.11 27.82 -26.52
N ALA A 499 -7.01 28.78 -26.77
CA ALA A 499 -7.33 29.30 -28.10
C ALA A 499 -7.91 28.26 -29.08
N GLY A 500 -8.69 27.29 -28.60
CA GLY A 500 -9.33 26.28 -29.44
C GLY A 500 -8.37 25.23 -30.01
N ARG A 501 -7.14 25.14 -29.50
CA ARG A 501 -6.17 24.16 -29.97
C ARG A 501 -6.62 22.76 -29.60
N LEU A 502 -6.57 21.85 -30.57
CA LEU A 502 -6.99 20.47 -30.38
C LEU A 502 -6.21 19.74 -29.29
N ILE A 503 -4.92 20.08 -29.16
CA ILE A 503 -4.01 19.48 -28.19
C ILE A 503 -3.61 20.54 -27.17
N HIS A 504 -3.93 20.25 -25.93
CA HIS A 504 -3.69 21.13 -24.80
C HIS A 504 -2.34 20.80 -24.17
N ASN A 505 -1.52 21.81 -23.92
CA ASN A 505 -0.37 21.64 -23.04
C ASN A 505 -0.85 21.58 -21.59
N VAL A 506 -0.19 20.78 -20.76
CA VAL A 506 -0.38 20.74 -19.30
C VAL A 506 1.03 20.81 -18.70
N LEU A 507 1.43 22.02 -18.31
CA LEU A 507 2.78 22.39 -17.87
C LEU A 507 2.70 23.57 -16.89
N PRO A 508 3.64 23.74 -15.94
CA PRO A 508 3.55 24.84 -14.98
C PRO A 508 3.83 26.20 -15.63
N ILE A 509 3.05 27.23 -15.28
CA ILE A 509 3.24 28.62 -15.72
C ILE A 509 3.40 29.51 -14.49
N ALA A 510 4.53 30.21 -14.38
CA ALA A 510 4.89 30.99 -13.19
C ALA A 510 3.82 32.04 -12.79
N ALA A 511 3.18 32.69 -13.77
CA ALA A 511 2.13 33.67 -13.53
C ALA A 511 0.84 33.07 -12.94
N HIS A 512 0.64 31.75 -13.09
CA HIS A 512 -0.58 31.04 -12.69
C HIS A 512 -0.30 29.97 -11.62
N ALA A 513 0.82 30.07 -10.91
CA ALA A 513 1.30 29.08 -9.95
C ALA A 513 0.27 28.74 -8.85
N HIS A 514 -0.59 29.70 -8.48
CA HIS A 514 -1.57 29.56 -7.39
C HIS A 514 -3.01 29.29 -7.85
N GLU A 515 -3.27 29.15 -9.15
CA GLU A 515 -4.63 29.03 -9.69
C GLU A 515 -5.12 27.57 -9.71
N GLN A 516 -6.42 27.33 -9.85
CA GLN A 516 -6.98 25.98 -10.05
C GLN A 516 -7.17 25.69 -11.55
N VAL A 517 -6.08 25.66 -12.30
CA VAL A 517 -6.07 25.34 -13.74
C VAL A 517 -4.95 24.35 -14.06
N GLY A 518 -5.02 23.68 -15.22
CA GLY A 518 -4.05 22.66 -15.64
C GLY A 518 -2.58 23.11 -15.68
N PHE A 519 -2.30 24.41 -15.57
CA PHE A 519 -0.95 24.99 -15.58
C PHE A 519 -0.44 25.52 -14.24
N SER A 520 -1.20 25.34 -13.17
CA SER A 520 -0.77 25.71 -11.82
C SER A 520 0.31 24.77 -11.29
N SER A 521 0.96 25.12 -10.19
CA SER A 521 2.01 24.29 -9.56
C SER A 521 1.84 24.23 -8.05
N GLU A 522 1.68 25.38 -7.38
CA GLU A 522 1.67 25.51 -5.93
C GLU A 522 0.30 25.23 -5.29
N THR A 523 -0.79 25.28 -6.07
CA THR A 523 -2.14 24.89 -5.63
C THR A 523 -2.50 23.51 -6.16
N ALA A 524 -3.11 22.66 -5.32
CA ALA A 524 -3.66 21.39 -5.78
C ALA A 524 -4.81 21.68 -6.78
N LEU A 525 -4.81 20.97 -7.90
CA LEU A 525 -5.98 20.93 -8.76
C LEU A 525 -6.91 19.88 -8.17
N ASN A 526 -8.01 20.33 -7.58
CA ASN A 526 -8.99 19.41 -7.00
C ASN A 526 -9.56 18.51 -8.08
N TRP A 527 -10.12 17.39 -7.63
CA TRP A 527 -10.65 16.37 -8.52
C TRP A 527 -11.95 16.86 -9.17
N HIS A 528 -12.11 16.54 -10.46
CA HIS A 528 -13.29 16.88 -11.24
C HIS A 528 -13.47 15.89 -12.39
N THR A 529 -14.67 15.85 -12.94
CA THR A 529 -14.96 15.33 -14.28
C THR A 529 -14.65 16.43 -15.29
N GLU A 530 -13.92 16.14 -16.37
CA GLU A 530 -13.56 17.17 -17.35
C GLU A 530 -14.81 17.79 -17.98
N ASP A 531 -14.84 19.13 -18.03
CA ASP A 531 -15.94 19.94 -18.54
C ASP A 531 -17.32 19.54 -17.96
N ALA A 532 -17.36 19.16 -16.66
CA ALA A 532 -18.54 18.62 -15.99
C ALA A 532 -19.80 19.49 -16.17
N PHE A 533 -19.66 20.79 -16.38
CA PHE A 533 -20.77 21.72 -16.56
C PHE A 533 -21.55 21.53 -17.88
N HIS A 534 -20.95 20.97 -18.94
CA HIS A 534 -21.59 20.88 -20.25
C HIS A 534 -22.04 19.46 -20.65
N GLU A 535 -23.20 19.36 -21.32
CA GLU A 535 -23.68 18.09 -21.90
C GLU A 535 -22.79 17.50 -23.01
N LEU A 536 -21.96 18.34 -23.64
CA LEU A 536 -21.06 18.00 -24.73
C LEU A 536 -19.66 17.65 -24.23
N ARG A 537 -19.46 17.56 -22.91
CA ARG A 537 -18.20 17.16 -22.27
C ARG A 537 -17.60 15.92 -22.93
N PRO A 538 -16.28 15.76 -22.91
CA PRO A 538 -15.65 14.58 -23.50
C PRO A 538 -16.20 13.30 -22.92
N ASP A 539 -16.29 12.26 -23.75
CA ASP A 539 -16.52 10.90 -23.29
C ASP A 539 -15.23 10.32 -22.71
N HIS A 540 -14.08 10.65 -23.32
CA HIS A 540 -12.78 10.21 -22.86
C HIS A 540 -11.75 11.33 -22.92
N LEU A 541 -10.70 11.18 -22.12
CA LEU A 541 -9.53 12.04 -22.11
C LEU A 541 -8.29 11.22 -22.43
N ALA A 542 -7.38 11.82 -23.15
CA ALA A 542 -6.07 11.24 -23.42
C ALA A 542 -5.00 12.19 -22.87
N LEU A 543 -4.15 11.70 -21.97
CA LEU A 543 -3.09 12.47 -21.32
C LEU A 543 -1.73 11.81 -21.58
N LEU A 544 -0.98 12.35 -22.54
CA LEU A 544 0.36 11.88 -22.92
C LEU A 544 1.43 12.58 -22.09
N CYS A 545 2.30 11.80 -21.45
CA CYS A 545 3.45 12.33 -20.74
C CYS A 545 4.66 12.47 -21.66
N LEU A 546 5.10 13.71 -21.86
CA LEU A 546 6.34 14.04 -22.56
C LEU A 546 7.52 14.13 -21.58
N ARG A 547 7.30 14.80 -20.44
CA ARG A 547 8.29 15.00 -19.39
C ARG A 547 7.61 15.04 -18.01
N ASN A 548 8.19 14.41 -16.99
CA ASN A 548 7.68 14.43 -15.61
C ASN A 548 8.78 14.07 -14.59
N PRO A 549 9.87 14.87 -14.48
CA PRO A 549 11.05 14.48 -13.72
C PRO A 549 10.80 14.37 -12.22
N ASP A 550 9.80 15.08 -11.70
CA ASP A 550 9.42 15.09 -10.29
C ASP A 550 8.40 14.00 -9.95
N GLY A 551 7.98 13.17 -10.92
CA GLY A 551 6.98 12.13 -10.68
C GLY A 551 5.64 12.70 -10.20
N VAL A 552 5.26 13.90 -10.64
CA VAL A 552 4.03 14.56 -10.20
C VAL A 552 2.84 13.70 -10.62
N ALA A 553 2.10 13.23 -9.62
CA ALA A 553 0.93 12.40 -9.80
C ALA A 553 -0.23 13.18 -10.43
N THR A 554 -0.89 12.54 -11.39
CA THR A 554 -2.28 12.86 -11.72
C THR A 554 -3.14 12.11 -10.71
N LEU A 555 -3.96 12.83 -9.96
CA LEU A 555 -4.87 12.22 -8.98
C LEU A 555 -6.06 11.62 -9.74
N LEU A 556 -6.46 10.39 -9.43
CA LEU A 556 -7.64 9.73 -10.03
C LEU A 556 -8.55 9.16 -8.96
N GLY A 557 -9.85 9.14 -9.22
CA GLY A 557 -10.83 8.39 -8.43
C GLY A 557 -11.87 7.76 -9.36
N SER A 558 -12.24 6.50 -9.11
CA SER A 558 -13.19 5.77 -9.94
C SER A 558 -14.57 5.68 -9.29
N ALA A 559 -15.61 5.96 -10.07
CA ALA A 559 -17.00 5.78 -9.66
C ALA A 559 -17.30 4.32 -9.24
N GLN A 560 -16.58 3.35 -9.82
CA GLN A 560 -16.71 1.92 -9.52
C GLN A 560 -16.26 1.54 -8.10
N GLN A 561 -15.53 2.42 -7.43
CA GLN A 561 -15.02 2.20 -6.07
C GLN A 561 -15.83 2.93 -5.01
N LEU A 562 -16.86 3.68 -5.41
CA LEU A 562 -17.69 4.45 -4.49
C LEU A 562 -18.73 3.55 -3.82
N ASP A 563 -18.59 3.34 -2.52
CA ASP A 563 -19.59 2.69 -1.68
C ASP A 563 -20.49 3.75 -1.05
N LEU A 564 -21.64 4.01 -1.71
CA LEU A 564 -22.59 5.06 -1.31
C LEU A 564 -23.87 4.44 -0.75
N PRO A 565 -24.46 4.99 0.32
CA PRO A 565 -25.75 4.54 0.81
C PRO A 565 -26.86 4.65 -0.25
N PRO A 566 -27.81 3.70 -0.37
CA PRO A 566 -28.87 3.71 -1.38
C PRO A 566 -29.68 5.02 -1.43
N GLU A 567 -29.96 5.62 -0.28
CA GLU A 567 -30.64 6.92 -0.17
C GLU A 567 -29.82 8.08 -0.74
N VAL A 568 -28.49 8.03 -0.60
CA VAL A 568 -27.57 9.01 -1.19
C VAL A 568 -27.53 8.83 -2.71
N VAL A 569 -27.44 7.58 -3.18
CA VAL A 569 -27.51 7.26 -4.61
C VAL A 569 -28.80 7.81 -5.21
N GLU A 570 -29.97 7.55 -4.59
CA GLU A 570 -31.25 8.06 -5.08
C GLU A 570 -31.28 9.59 -5.19
N ALA A 571 -30.76 10.29 -4.18
CA ALA A 571 -30.68 11.76 -4.19
C ALA A 571 -29.76 12.28 -5.31
N LEU A 572 -28.62 11.63 -5.54
CA LEU A 572 -27.65 12.03 -6.57
C LEU A 572 -28.14 11.78 -8.01
N PHE A 573 -29.12 10.88 -8.21
CA PHE A 573 -29.79 10.65 -9.49
C PHE A 573 -30.86 11.71 -9.84
N ARG A 574 -31.23 12.57 -8.88
CA ARG A 574 -32.21 13.65 -9.12
C ARG A 574 -31.50 14.89 -9.68
N PRO A 575 -32.15 15.67 -10.57
CA PRO A 575 -31.60 16.92 -11.10
C PRO A 575 -31.69 18.04 -10.06
N ALA A 576 -30.92 17.92 -8.98
CA ALA A 576 -30.95 18.79 -7.80
C ALA A 576 -29.62 19.53 -7.56
N PHE A 577 -28.74 19.57 -8.57
CA PHE A 577 -27.42 20.18 -8.52
C PHE A 577 -27.22 21.12 -9.69
N ILE A 578 -26.31 22.07 -9.58
CA ILE A 578 -25.81 22.87 -10.69
C ILE A 578 -24.30 22.74 -10.73
N ILE A 579 -23.71 22.80 -11.92
CA ILE A 579 -22.25 22.78 -12.10
C ILE A 579 -21.90 23.98 -12.97
N ARG A 580 -21.06 24.88 -12.46
CA ARG A 580 -20.63 26.09 -13.16
C ARG A 580 -19.44 25.84 -14.07
N PRO A 581 -19.25 26.62 -15.15
CA PRO A 581 -18.02 26.58 -15.92
C PRO A 581 -16.80 26.83 -15.05
N ASP A 582 -15.76 26.00 -15.21
CA ASP A 582 -14.52 26.21 -14.49
C ASP A 582 -13.74 27.43 -15.04
N ASN A 583 -12.77 27.88 -14.25
CA ASN A 583 -11.96 29.06 -14.56
C ASN A 583 -11.30 29.02 -15.95
N SER A 584 -10.98 27.85 -16.50
CA SER A 584 -10.35 27.73 -17.82
C SER A 584 -11.23 28.18 -18.99
N HIS A 585 -12.55 28.28 -18.77
CA HIS A 585 -13.52 28.79 -19.75
C HIS A 585 -13.80 30.29 -19.59
N LEU A 586 -13.41 30.89 -18.46
CA LEU A 586 -13.74 32.27 -18.10
C LEU A 586 -12.65 33.27 -18.52
N ALA A 587 -13.05 34.54 -18.66
CA ALA A 587 -12.28 35.58 -19.34
C ALA A 587 -10.94 36.00 -18.70
N GLY A 588 -10.58 35.46 -17.52
CA GLY A 588 -9.43 35.91 -16.70
C GLY A 588 -8.06 35.37 -17.11
N HIS A 589 -7.97 34.26 -17.87
CA HIS A 589 -6.69 33.59 -18.17
C HIS A 589 -6.15 33.93 -19.58
N ARG A 590 -6.12 35.23 -19.90
CA ARG A 590 -5.69 35.74 -21.21
C ARG A 590 -4.16 35.77 -21.34
N VAL A 591 -3.71 35.61 -22.58
CA VAL A 591 -2.54 36.33 -23.07
C VAL A 591 -3.05 37.42 -24.01
N ASP A 592 -2.54 38.64 -23.89
CA ASP A 592 -2.92 39.84 -24.68
C ASP A 592 -2.85 39.69 -26.22
N SER A 593 -2.45 38.53 -26.74
CA SER A 593 -2.20 38.27 -28.16
C SER A 593 -3.31 37.52 -28.90
N GLN A 594 -4.49 37.27 -28.30
CA GLN A 594 -5.59 36.60 -29.00
C GLN A 594 -6.37 37.57 -29.90
N VAL A 595 -6.41 37.28 -31.20
CA VAL A 595 -7.31 37.96 -32.14
C VAL A 595 -8.75 37.55 -31.78
N GLU A 596 -9.53 38.51 -31.31
CA GLU A 596 -10.92 38.31 -30.91
C GLU A 596 -11.80 38.15 -32.16
N THR A 597 -12.08 36.89 -32.54
CA THR A 597 -13.00 36.60 -33.64
C THR A 597 -14.44 36.60 -33.13
N ALA A 598 -15.41 36.86 -34.02
CA ALA A 598 -16.83 36.83 -33.67
C ALA A 598 -17.26 35.47 -33.08
N GLU A 599 -16.61 34.38 -33.51
CA GLU A 599 -16.82 33.03 -33.02
C GLU A 599 -16.34 32.86 -31.57
N VAL A 600 -15.17 33.37 -31.22
CA VAL A 600 -14.64 33.37 -29.84
C VAL A 600 -15.54 34.20 -28.92
N GLN A 601 -16.06 35.34 -29.40
CA GLN A 601 -16.98 36.14 -28.60
C GLN A 601 -18.32 35.41 -28.38
N ALA A 602 -18.88 34.80 -29.42
CA ALA A 602 -20.13 34.03 -29.28
C ALA A 602 -20.00 32.84 -28.33
N ALA A 603 -18.84 32.18 -28.33
CA ALA A 603 -18.47 31.13 -27.40
C ALA A 603 -18.48 31.62 -25.93
N ARG A 604 -17.86 32.78 -25.69
CA ARG A 604 -17.82 33.41 -24.36
C ARG A 604 -19.19 33.83 -23.88
N ASP A 605 -19.97 34.52 -24.71
CA ASP A 605 -21.34 34.91 -24.37
C ASP A 605 -22.19 33.68 -23.98
N ARG A 606 -21.85 32.50 -24.51
CA ARG A 606 -22.50 31.25 -24.14
C ARG A 606 -22.01 30.71 -22.79
N MET A 607 -20.71 30.77 -22.50
CA MET A 607 -20.18 30.40 -21.19
C MET A 607 -20.70 31.32 -20.09
N ASP A 608 -20.73 32.63 -20.32
CA ASP A 608 -21.26 33.62 -19.37
C ASP A 608 -22.74 33.34 -19.08
N ARG A 609 -23.55 33.00 -20.09
CA ARG A 609 -24.95 32.58 -19.88
C ARG A 609 -25.09 31.30 -19.06
N LEU A 610 -24.18 30.34 -19.25
CA LEU A 610 -24.16 29.10 -18.47
C LEU A 610 -23.70 29.34 -17.03
N ASP A 611 -22.79 30.28 -16.81
CA ASP A 611 -22.36 30.69 -15.49
C ASP A 611 -23.45 31.48 -14.75
N ASP A 612 -24.15 32.40 -15.42
CA ASP A 612 -25.25 33.16 -14.84
C ASP A 612 -26.43 32.26 -14.43
N ALA A 613 -26.77 31.27 -15.25
CA ALA A 613 -27.95 30.42 -15.07
C ALA A 613 -27.69 28.95 -15.45
N PRO A 614 -26.89 28.21 -14.66
CA PRO A 614 -26.59 26.82 -14.95
C PRO A 614 -27.86 25.95 -14.81
N PRO A 615 -28.13 25.03 -15.75
CA PRO A 615 -29.28 24.16 -15.67
C PRO A 615 -29.13 23.15 -14.51
N PRO A 616 -30.22 22.74 -13.85
CA PRO A 616 -30.17 21.64 -12.89
C PRO A 616 -29.74 20.31 -13.54
N VAL A 617 -28.85 19.59 -12.88
CA VAL A 617 -28.28 18.32 -13.33
C VAL A 617 -28.29 17.29 -12.20
N ALA A 618 -28.29 16.01 -12.58
CA ALA A 618 -27.99 14.90 -11.68
C ALA A 618 -26.47 14.63 -11.70
N LEU A 619 -25.91 14.22 -10.56
CA LEU A 619 -24.49 13.89 -10.45
C LEU A 619 -24.22 12.41 -10.77
N LEU A 620 -25.23 11.55 -10.60
CA LEU A 620 -25.19 10.15 -11.01
C LEU A 620 -26.16 9.89 -12.17
N SER A 621 -25.78 8.96 -13.05
CA SER A 621 -26.61 8.46 -14.15
C SER A 621 -26.28 7.00 -14.47
N GLY A 622 -27.03 6.34 -15.36
CA GLY A 622 -26.79 4.93 -15.71
C GLY A 622 -27.47 3.92 -14.77
N ASP A 623 -26.83 2.78 -14.51
CA ASP A 623 -27.33 1.76 -13.56
C ASP A 623 -27.03 2.22 -12.13
N PRO A 624 -28.02 2.34 -11.22
CA PRO A 624 -27.78 2.74 -9.83
C PRO A 624 -26.81 1.84 -9.05
N ARG A 625 -26.56 0.61 -9.49
CA ARG A 625 -25.59 -0.31 -8.87
C ARG A 625 -24.16 -0.14 -9.38
N ASP A 626 -23.98 0.56 -10.50
CA ASP A 626 -22.69 0.84 -11.13
C ASP A 626 -22.78 2.17 -11.91
N PRO A 627 -23.03 3.29 -11.22
CA PRO A 627 -23.42 4.53 -11.87
C PRO A 627 -22.26 5.23 -12.57
N TYR A 628 -22.59 6.04 -13.57
CA TYR A 628 -21.68 7.05 -14.09
C TYR A 628 -21.70 8.29 -13.22
N LEU A 629 -20.55 8.94 -13.10
CA LEU A 629 -20.33 10.10 -12.26
C LEU A 629 -20.08 11.35 -13.11
N ARG A 630 -20.68 12.46 -12.70
CA ARG A 630 -20.49 13.79 -13.27
C ARG A 630 -20.46 14.80 -12.12
N VAL A 631 -19.27 15.28 -11.77
CA VAL A 631 -19.09 16.18 -10.62
C VAL A 631 -17.83 17.02 -10.79
N ASP A 632 -17.85 18.21 -10.23
CA ASP A 632 -16.68 19.06 -10.03
C ASP A 632 -16.62 19.47 -8.54
N TYR A 633 -15.48 19.28 -7.89
CA TYR A 633 -15.37 19.57 -6.46
C TYR A 633 -15.61 21.04 -6.11
N ASP A 634 -15.06 21.96 -6.92
CA ASP A 634 -15.08 23.40 -6.63
C ASP A 634 -16.33 24.08 -7.24
N PHE A 635 -16.86 23.54 -8.35
CA PHE A 635 -17.92 24.20 -9.12
C PHE A 635 -19.31 23.53 -9.05
N THR A 636 -19.48 22.49 -8.23
CA THR A 636 -20.79 21.85 -8.01
C THR A 636 -21.51 22.42 -6.79
N GLU A 637 -22.75 22.89 -6.98
CA GLU A 637 -23.61 23.37 -5.90
C GLU A 637 -24.91 22.57 -5.83
N ALA A 638 -25.40 22.32 -4.61
CA ALA A 638 -26.69 21.68 -4.38
C ALA A 638 -27.82 22.72 -4.29
N LEU A 639 -28.97 22.43 -4.90
CA LEU A 639 -30.12 23.34 -4.97
C LEU A 639 -31.05 23.27 -3.75
N ASN A 640 -30.85 22.29 -2.86
CA ASN A 640 -31.65 22.10 -1.65
C ASN A 640 -30.85 21.33 -0.56
N PRO A 641 -31.33 21.31 0.71
CA PRO A 641 -30.59 20.68 1.81
C PRO A 641 -30.37 19.16 1.69
N GLU A 642 -31.32 18.43 1.10
CA GLU A 642 -31.19 16.98 0.88
C GLU A 642 -30.05 16.69 -0.12
N ALA A 643 -30.02 17.44 -1.22
CA ALA A 643 -28.96 17.39 -2.21
C ALA A 643 -27.60 17.81 -1.60
N ALA A 644 -27.57 18.83 -0.74
CA ALA A 644 -26.33 19.27 -0.09
C ALA A 644 -25.72 18.18 0.80
N ALA A 645 -26.56 17.46 1.56
CA ALA A 645 -26.10 16.32 2.36
C ALA A 645 -25.58 15.17 1.49
N ALA A 646 -26.27 14.86 0.39
CA ALA A 646 -25.83 13.83 -0.55
C ALA A 646 -24.50 14.18 -1.25
N LEU A 647 -24.31 15.46 -1.63
CA LEU A 647 -23.07 15.96 -2.21
C LEU A 647 -21.89 15.83 -1.25
N ALA A 648 -22.07 16.15 0.03
CA ALA A 648 -21.01 16.01 1.04
C ALA A 648 -20.57 14.55 1.19
N VAL A 649 -21.52 13.60 1.25
CA VAL A 649 -21.20 12.16 1.31
C VAL A 649 -20.47 11.70 0.05
N LEU A 650 -20.89 12.16 -1.12
CA LEU A 650 -20.19 11.88 -2.38
C LEU A 650 -18.75 12.42 -2.36
N GLN A 651 -18.54 13.66 -1.91
CA GLN A 651 -17.22 14.27 -1.83
C GLN A 651 -16.29 13.50 -0.90
N ASP A 652 -16.78 13.08 0.27
CA ASP A 652 -16.02 12.27 1.22
C ASP A 652 -15.67 10.88 0.63
N ALA A 653 -16.64 10.23 -0.02
CA ALA A 653 -16.43 8.94 -0.66
C ALA A 653 -15.40 9.01 -1.79
N VAL A 654 -15.49 10.03 -2.64
CA VAL A 654 -14.51 10.29 -3.70
C VAL A 654 -13.14 10.53 -3.08
N ALA A 655 -13.03 11.41 -2.08
CA ALA A 655 -11.76 11.71 -1.41
C ALA A 655 -11.09 10.46 -0.79
N GLY A 656 -11.87 9.55 -0.22
CA GLY A 656 -11.39 8.27 0.30
C GLY A 656 -10.96 7.25 -0.77
N ALA A 657 -11.42 7.42 -2.01
CA ALA A 657 -11.13 6.55 -3.15
C ALA A 657 -10.05 7.09 -4.10
N LEU A 658 -9.50 8.28 -3.84
CA LEU A 658 -8.47 8.87 -4.70
C LEU A 658 -7.13 8.11 -4.60
N PHE A 659 -6.50 7.88 -5.74
CA PHE A 659 -5.18 7.27 -5.86
C PHE A 659 -4.30 8.05 -6.85
N ASP A 660 -2.98 7.86 -6.73
CA ASP A 660 -1.99 8.59 -7.51
C ASP A 660 -1.64 7.82 -8.79
N LEU A 661 -1.95 8.39 -9.95
CA LEU A 661 -1.48 7.92 -11.27
C LEU A 661 -0.27 8.75 -11.72
N VAL A 662 0.93 8.21 -11.53
CA VAL A 662 2.17 8.84 -12.01
C VAL A 662 2.48 8.35 -13.41
N LEU A 663 2.42 9.26 -14.39
CA LEU A 663 2.80 8.97 -15.78
C LEU A 663 4.29 9.24 -16.00
N GLN A 664 4.94 8.30 -16.68
CA GLN A 664 6.32 8.41 -17.13
C GLN A 664 6.40 8.93 -18.57
N PRO A 665 7.51 9.56 -18.98
CA PRO A 665 7.73 9.91 -20.38
C PRO A 665 7.48 8.72 -21.32
N GLY A 666 6.65 8.92 -22.34
CA GLY A 666 6.22 7.84 -23.24
C GLY A 666 5.09 6.96 -22.70
N GLU A 667 4.42 7.38 -21.63
CA GLU A 667 3.16 6.81 -21.19
C GLU A 667 1.98 7.73 -21.55
N LEU A 668 0.91 7.10 -22.03
CA LEU A 668 -0.37 7.73 -22.34
C LEU A 668 -1.45 7.14 -21.46
N ALA A 669 -2.10 7.97 -20.64
CA ALA A 669 -3.33 7.58 -19.95
C ALA A 669 -4.54 7.88 -20.82
N LEU A 670 -5.40 6.89 -20.99
CA LEU A 670 -6.76 7.02 -21.50
C LEU A 670 -7.70 6.92 -20.30
N MET A 671 -8.61 7.89 -20.16
CA MET A 671 -9.53 7.99 -19.03
C MET A 671 -10.95 8.09 -19.55
N ASP A 672 -11.88 7.36 -18.94
CA ASP A 672 -13.30 7.43 -19.22
C ASP A 672 -13.95 8.50 -18.34
N ASN A 673 -14.31 9.62 -18.96
CA ASN A 673 -14.84 10.80 -18.28
C ASN A 673 -16.27 10.61 -17.74
N HIS A 674 -16.88 9.45 -17.93
CA HIS A 674 -18.11 9.06 -17.23
C HIS A 674 -17.84 8.25 -15.97
N ARG A 675 -16.63 7.70 -15.82
CA ARG A 675 -16.26 6.76 -14.76
C ARG A 675 -15.23 7.31 -13.80
N VAL A 676 -14.45 8.31 -14.18
CA VAL A 676 -13.38 8.86 -13.32
C VAL A 676 -13.53 10.34 -13.05
N VAL A 677 -13.10 10.74 -11.86
CA VAL A 677 -12.64 12.11 -11.58
C VAL A 677 -11.13 12.14 -11.64
N HIS A 678 -10.57 13.28 -12.04
CA HIS A 678 -9.12 13.48 -12.08
C HIS A 678 -8.72 14.84 -11.51
N GLY A 679 -7.50 14.93 -11.02
CA GLY A 679 -6.91 16.14 -10.46
C GLY A 679 -5.39 16.08 -10.46
N ARG A 680 -4.75 16.90 -9.63
CA ARG A 680 -3.29 16.93 -9.51
C ARG A 680 -2.88 17.42 -8.13
N ARG A 681 -1.92 16.73 -7.50
CA ARG A 681 -1.29 17.24 -6.28
C ARG A 681 -0.50 18.53 -6.57
N SER A 682 -0.30 19.37 -5.56
CA SER A 682 0.63 20.49 -5.66
C SER A 682 2.06 19.98 -5.81
N PHE A 683 2.90 20.75 -6.51
CA PHE A 683 4.32 20.46 -6.71
C PHE A 683 5.09 21.76 -6.93
N THR A 684 6.38 21.76 -6.63
CA THR A 684 7.23 22.94 -6.84
C THR A 684 7.86 22.89 -8.23
N ALA A 685 7.44 23.80 -9.12
CA ALA A 685 8.03 23.95 -10.44
C ALA A 685 9.35 24.75 -10.38
N ARG A 686 10.29 24.42 -11.27
CA ARG A 686 11.61 25.05 -11.38
C ARG A 686 11.62 26.25 -12.33
N TYR A 687 10.71 26.27 -13.31
CA TYR A 687 10.60 27.23 -14.41
C TYR A 687 11.89 27.37 -15.25
N ASP A 688 12.75 26.35 -15.25
CA ASP A 688 14.03 26.33 -15.96
C ASP A 688 13.98 25.56 -17.30
N GLY A 689 12.78 25.15 -17.72
CA GLY A 689 12.55 24.36 -18.92
C GLY A 689 12.70 22.85 -18.72
N THR A 690 12.91 22.38 -17.49
CA THR A 690 12.96 20.93 -17.19
C THR A 690 11.66 20.40 -16.58
N ASP A 691 10.69 21.28 -16.28
CA ASP A 691 9.46 20.91 -15.58
C ASP A 691 8.58 19.91 -16.33
N ARG A 692 7.63 19.34 -15.58
CA ARG A 692 6.58 18.46 -16.11
C ARG A 692 5.90 19.07 -17.35
N TRP A 693 5.77 18.24 -18.38
CA TRP A 693 5.11 18.56 -19.63
C TRP A 693 4.24 17.38 -20.08
N LEU A 694 2.93 17.56 -20.02
CA LEU A 694 1.97 16.62 -20.58
C LEU A 694 1.18 17.28 -21.73
N LYS A 695 0.57 16.45 -22.56
CA LYS A 695 -0.35 16.84 -23.64
C LYS A 695 -1.70 16.18 -23.40
N ARG A 696 -2.78 16.97 -23.39
CA ARG A 696 -4.16 16.49 -23.22
C ARG A 696 -4.96 16.65 -24.51
N VAL A 697 -5.85 15.70 -24.80
CA VAL A 697 -6.87 15.79 -25.86
C VAL A 697 -8.23 15.36 -25.30
N ASN A 698 -9.28 16.11 -25.65
CA ASN A 698 -10.67 15.76 -25.35
C ASN A 698 -11.23 14.93 -26.51
N ILE A 699 -11.95 13.84 -26.19
CA ILE A 699 -12.44 12.87 -27.19
C ILE A 699 -13.94 12.64 -26.98
N THR A 700 -14.72 12.70 -28.05
CA THR A 700 -16.13 12.31 -28.03
C THR A 700 -16.39 11.12 -28.95
N ARG A 701 -17.30 10.22 -28.56
CA ARG A 701 -17.72 9.09 -29.40
C ARG A 701 -18.55 9.54 -30.61
N ASP A 702 -19.22 10.69 -30.51
CA ASP A 702 -20.03 11.24 -31.59
C ASP A 702 -19.93 12.77 -31.65
N LEU A 703 -19.06 13.28 -32.52
CA LEU A 703 -18.92 14.72 -32.75
C LEU A 703 -20.12 15.33 -33.51
N ARG A 704 -21.03 14.53 -34.07
CA ARG A 704 -22.19 15.10 -34.79
C ARG A 704 -23.16 15.77 -33.82
N ARG A 705 -23.23 15.30 -32.57
CA ARG A 705 -24.04 15.89 -31.50
C ARG A 705 -23.67 17.37 -31.23
N SER A 706 -22.43 17.78 -31.53
CA SER A 706 -21.97 19.16 -31.34
C SER A 706 -22.18 20.08 -32.55
N ARG A 707 -22.89 19.66 -33.61
CA ARG A 707 -22.98 20.46 -34.86
C ARG A 707 -23.46 21.90 -34.63
N ALA A 708 -24.39 22.11 -33.71
CA ALA A 708 -24.92 23.44 -33.34
C ALA A 708 -23.92 24.32 -32.57
N HIS A 709 -22.81 23.75 -32.13
CA HIS A 709 -21.72 24.40 -31.40
C HIS A 709 -20.45 24.50 -32.24
N ARG A 710 -20.54 24.39 -33.57
CA ARG A 710 -19.34 24.42 -34.43
C ARG A 710 -19.57 25.35 -35.61
N ALA A 711 -18.53 26.09 -36.00
CA ALA A 711 -18.58 26.97 -37.18
C ALA A 711 -19.02 26.19 -38.44
N ASP A 712 -18.36 25.06 -38.73
CA ASP A 712 -18.72 24.18 -39.82
C ASP A 712 -18.63 22.68 -39.45
N ALA A 713 -18.97 21.80 -40.39
CA ALA A 713 -18.96 20.36 -40.17
C ALA A 713 -17.56 19.75 -40.01
N ARG A 714 -16.52 20.44 -40.49
CA ARG A 714 -15.10 20.02 -40.42
C ARG A 714 -14.41 20.53 -39.16
N SER A 715 -14.90 21.63 -38.57
CA SER A 715 -14.37 22.18 -37.33
C SER A 715 -14.35 21.13 -36.23
N ARG A 716 -13.27 21.10 -35.45
CA ARG A 716 -13.14 20.29 -34.23
C ARG A 716 -13.15 21.15 -32.97
N SER A 717 -13.34 22.47 -33.09
CA SER A 717 -13.47 23.38 -31.96
C SER A 717 -14.93 23.71 -31.72
N LEU A 718 -15.39 23.50 -30.48
CA LEU A 718 -16.72 23.86 -30.03
C LEU A 718 -16.75 25.33 -29.60
N LEU A 719 -17.81 26.03 -29.99
CA LEU A 719 -18.19 27.38 -29.59
C LEU A 719 -18.91 27.33 -28.26
#